data_AF-A0AA35SE35-F1
#
_entry.id   AF-A0AA35SE35-F1
#
_cell.length_a   1.000
_cell.length_b   1.000
_cell.length_c   1.000
_cell.angle_alpha   90.00
_cell.angle_beta   90.00
_cell.angle_gamma   90.00
#
_symmetry.space_group_name_H-M   'P 1'
#
loop_
_entity.id
_entity.type
_entity.pdbx_description
1 polymer ?
#
loop_
_entity_poly.entity_id
_entity_poly.type
_entity_poly.pdbx_seq_one_letter_code
_entity_poly.pdbx_strand_id
1 'polypeptide(L)'
;MSQKGVDGRWEFEKNIGTGGFGLVKLFTNLETGAKIVLKECRLISLSQDDIDRWRGEMEIIKKLDHMNIVRALNMPAGLDPMAVGDTPCICMEYCDGGDLRQVIYKLTDFGYAKQYDNSSVCTSLVGTVQYVAPEVLKDKQYHSNVDFWGFGVIVFECISGKRPFLHGHPSAGFAWVDCVAKKGDKDIYIYWGDHPTDPVYSSSLPQPHRLCRPFEVLVTTWLQSALHKEPLRRGVKTSSFETAPFLSVMEHNLNTLIVSALCMQTGDVYSYIVKAEDTVEDLKVHIHDSTTVPTAELYLALPNGHMMENREQVSSCIMEGNVGMVYLFSTALDPSFKMMRDTSPAIGTLIVNGDESIPKQERREVYSHTFFHIRQQYHLFERLHKGHKCILTTIHRQCVEVREQEGVLNSAYQSTESLTQHIYHMQQADMDRLRKMVETNGKESSLARTLAQWEQLSHQLNQHLQNLSQLGVEIGRLRQETETYLRLADELKTASERNETIFYDFYQQYVIRARKIYSDAKSNNGMSTVGRMADVLVGAKQQAEKIILETLNGYNFARQYVAMGDLLMRLGRKRDELLALKGQVTELSSLQRSGIWVLLEQQLQQRSRSHQYENVDVTQSMTPDMAQQFRRRSSSASEYGPPDRQPSVWSQLSAELSDSDINEQLEKSLKKITRVISVPENEKLEEENKFLLTRLSSVVEQLSLGSTNGAAVAMESGHHRDSDSSEFRSSWQPHAHEPSQNF
;
A
#
# COMPACT_ATOMS: atom_id res chain seq x y z
N MET A 1 -48.96 31.89 -16.16
CA MET A 1 -49.28 32.15 -14.74
C MET A 1 -48.59 31.06 -13.92
N SER A 2 -47.71 31.41 -12.99
CA SER A 2 -47.04 30.45 -12.10
C SER A 2 -48.10 29.75 -11.25
N GLN A 3 -48.21 28.42 -11.35
CA GLN A 3 -49.05 27.63 -10.43
C GLN A 3 -48.36 27.64 -9.05
N LYS A 4 -48.77 28.56 -8.17
CA LYS A 4 -48.32 28.64 -6.78
C LYS A 4 -49.32 27.90 -5.89
N GLY A 5 -48.82 27.25 -4.84
CA GLY A 5 -49.64 26.68 -3.77
C GLY A 5 -50.49 27.75 -3.09
N VAL A 6 -51.53 27.32 -2.39
CA VAL A 6 -52.56 28.18 -1.77
C VAL A 6 -51.96 29.19 -0.78
N ASP A 7 -50.83 28.85 -0.16
CA ASP A 7 -50.09 29.69 0.78
C ASP A 7 -48.82 30.33 0.18
N GLY A 8 -48.55 30.13 -1.11
CA GLY A 8 -47.39 30.67 -1.82
C GLY A 8 -46.04 30.01 -1.50
N ARG A 9 -45.98 29.03 -0.60
CA ARG A 9 -44.72 28.37 -0.17
C ARG A 9 -44.21 27.33 -1.16
N TRP A 10 -45.10 26.72 -1.92
CA TRP A 10 -44.76 25.76 -2.96
C TRP A 10 -44.98 26.38 -4.35
N GLU A 11 -43.99 26.26 -5.22
CA GLU A 11 -44.06 26.76 -6.59
C GLU A 11 -43.82 25.64 -7.59
N PHE A 12 -44.64 25.60 -8.64
CA PHE A 12 -44.42 24.74 -9.79
C PHE A 12 -43.12 25.12 -10.50
N GLU A 13 -42.18 24.18 -10.62
CA GLU A 13 -40.90 24.38 -11.28
C GLU A 13 -40.97 24.00 -12.76
N LYS A 14 -41.35 22.75 -13.06
CA LYS A 14 -41.43 22.22 -14.43
C LYS A 14 -42.20 20.91 -14.51
N ASN A 15 -42.62 20.56 -15.72
CA ASN A 15 -43.07 19.20 -16.02
C ASN A 15 -41.85 18.30 -16.19
N ILE A 16 -41.81 17.18 -15.47
CA ILE A 16 -40.69 16.21 -15.50
C ILE A 16 -41.04 14.91 -16.22
N GLY A 17 -42.32 14.69 -16.54
CA GLY A 17 -42.76 13.52 -17.29
C GLY A 17 -44.21 13.61 -17.75
N THR A 18 -44.55 12.73 -18.69
CA THR A 18 -45.90 12.52 -19.21
C THR A 18 -46.20 11.02 -19.11
N GLY A 19 -47.16 10.62 -18.28
CA GLY A 19 -47.60 9.23 -18.13
C GLY A 19 -48.94 8.97 -18.85
N GLY A 20 -49.40 7.71 -18.84
CA GLY A 20 -50.66 7.31 -19.49
C GLY A 20 -51.91 8.01 -18.92
N PHE A 21 -51.87 8.38 -17.63
CA PHE A 21 -53.00 9.02 -16.94
C PHE A 21 -52.86 10.55 -16.80
N GLY A 22 -51.71 11.15 -17.13
CA GLY A 22 -51.53 12.60 -17.05
C GLY A 22 -50.09 13.09 -16.91
N LEU A 23 -49.94 14.27 -16.31
CA LEU A 23 -48.66 14.99 -16.20
C LEU A 23 -47.98 14.71 -14.86
N VAL A 24 -46.65 14.66 -14.89
CA VAL A 24 -45.80 14.57 -13.71
C VAL A 24 -45.11 15.92 -13.51
N LYS A 25 -45.45 16.61 -12.42
CA LYS A 25 -45.02 17.98 -12.13
C LYS A 25 -44.06 18.02 -10.94
N LEU A 26 -43.01 18.82 -11.07
CA LEU A 26 -42.07 19.10 -9.99
C LEU A 26 -42.48 20.39 -9.28
N PHE A 27 -42.55 20.33 -7.95
CA PHE A 27 -42.77 21.48 -7.08
C PHE A 27 -41.59 21.67 -6.14
N THR A 28 -41.26 22.92 -5.89
CA THR A 28 -40.18 23.32 -4.98
C THR A 28 -40.73 24.23 -3.90
N ASN A 29 -40.39 23.92 -2.66
CA ASN A 29 -40.70 24.77 -1.52
C ASN A 29 -39.70 25.93 -1.49
N LEU A 30 -40.20 27.16 -1.56
CA LEU A 30 -39.38 28.36 -1.68
C LEU A 30 -38.64 28.73 -0.39
N GLU A 31 -39.09 28.22 0.77
CA GLU A 31 -38.47 28.51 2.08
C GLU A 31 -37.37 27.48 2.42
N THR A 32 -37.64 26.21 2.16
CA THR A 32 -36.76 25.08 2.57
C THR A 32 -35.92 24.52 1.44
N GLY A 33 -36.25 24.83 0.17
CA GLY A 33 -35.66 24.20 -1.01
C GLY A 33 -36.11 22.75 -1.23
N ALA A 34 -37.00 22.20 -0.40
CA ALA A 34 -37.50 20.84 -0.53
C ALA A 34 -38.25 20.65 -1.86
N LYS A 35 -38.06 19.49 -2.50
CA LYS A 35 -38.66 19.16 -3.79
C LYS A 35 -39.57 17.96 -3.71
N ILE A 36 -40.70 18.02 -4.41
CA ILE A 36 -41.68 16.94 -4.49
C ILE A 36 -42.20 16.79 -5.92
N VAL A 37 -42.75 15.61 -6.19
CA VAL A 37 -43.36 15.29 -7.47
C VAL A 37 -44.85 15.04 -7.29
N LEU A 38 -45.68 15.70 -8.09
CA LEU A 38 -47.10 15.42 -8.20
C LEU A 38 -47.41 14.73 -9.53
N LYS A 39 -47.94 13.51 -9.48
CA LYS A 39 -48.52 12.81 -10.63
C LYS A 39 -50.02 13.11 -10.65
N GLU A 40 -50.49 13.81 -11.67
CA GLU A 40 -51.90 14.20 -11.80
C GLU A 40 -52.63 13.26 -12.77
N CYS A 41 -53.87 12.90 -12.44
CA CYS A 41 -54.74 12.08 -13.27
C CYS A 41 -55.81 12.93 -13.95
N ARG A 42 -55.82 12.98 -15.29
CA ARG A 42 -56.85 13.71 -16.06
C ARG A 42 -58.14 12.89 -16.15
N LEU A 43 -59.09 13.13 -15.24
CA LEU A 43 -60.34 12.36 -15.15
C LEU A 43 -61.30 12.50 -16.34
N ILE A 44 -61.21 13.56 -17.14
CA ILE A 44 -62.24 13.96 -18.11
C ILE A 44 -62.34 13.00 -19.32
N SER A 45 -61.47 12.00 -19.44
CA SER A 45 -61.43 11.08 -20.60
C SER A 45 -61.00 9.64 -20.28
N LEU A 46 -61.17 9.18 -19.03
CA LEU A 46 -60.70 7.85 -18.62
C LEU A 46 -61.82 6.81 -18.62
N SER A 47 -61.52 5.58 -19.05
CA SER A 47 -62.42 4.44 -18.92
C SER A 47 -62.54 4.00 -17.46
N GLN A 48 -63.56 3.20 -17.12
CA GLN A 48 -63.69 2.65 -15.77
C GLN A 48 -62.45 1.82 -15.38
N ASP A 49 -61.89 1.07 -16.33
CA ASP A 49 -60.65 0.30 -16.13
C ASP A 49 -59.45 1.19 -15.79
N ASP A 50 -59.37 2.38 -16.37
CA ASP A 50 -58.30 3.35 -16.11
C ASP A 50 -58.43 3.99 -14.73
N ILE A 51 -59.66 4.24 -14.27
CA ILE A 51 -59.95 4.71 -12.91
C ILE A 51 -59.55 3.66 -11.89
N ASP A 52 -59.88 2.39 -12.15
CA ASP A 52 -59.55 1.28 -11.25
C ASP A 52 -58.04 1.01 -11.22
N ARG A 53 -57.33 1.16 -12.36
CA ARG A 53 -55.85 1.16 -12.40
C ARG A 53 -55.24 2.29 -11.57
N TRP A 54 -55.75 3.50 -11.70
CA TRP A 54 -55.27 4.65 -10.93
C TRP A 54 -55.45 4.44 -9.41
N ARG A 55 -56.63 3.95 -9.00
CA ARG A 55 -56.87 3.58 -7.59
C ARG A 55 -55.94 2.48 -7.11
N GLY A 56 -55.74 1.45 -7.94
CA GLY A 56 -54.80 0.36 -7.65
C GLY A 56 -53.37 0.88 -7.44
N GLU A 57 -52.88 1.77 -8.31
CA GLU A 57 -51.57 2.41 -8.16
C GLU A 57 -51.45 3.16 -6.83
N MET A 58 -52.46 3.98 -6.49
CA MET A 58 -52.50 4.73 -5.23
C MET A 58 -52.48 3.81 -4.00
N GLU A 59 -53.20 2.70 -4.03
CA GLU A 59 -53.24 1.75 -2.92
C GLU A 59 -51.93 0.97 -2.78
N ILE A 60 -51.30 0.58 -3.89
CA ILE A 60 -50.02 -0.14 -3.88
C ILE A 60 -48.91 0.77 -3.37
N ILE A 61 -48.74 1.96 -3.96
CA ILE A 61 -47.61 2.84 -3.63
C ILE A 61 -47.63 3.33 -2.18
N LYS A 62 -48.82 3.45 -1.57
CA LYS A 62 -48.97 3.80 -0.13
C LYS A 62 -48.51 2.68 0.82
N LYS A 63 -48.50 1.42 0.37
CA LYS A 63 -48.06 0.28 1.17
C LYS A 63 -46.57 -0.02 1.04
N LEU A 64 -45.90 0.57 0.04
CA LEU A 64 -44.49 0.32 -0.24
C LEU A 64 -43.61 1.33 0.50
N ASP A 65 -42.66 0.82 1.29
CA ASP A 65 -41.62 1.63 1.93
C ASP A 65 -40.27 0.89 1.82
N HIS A 66 -39.47 1.26 0.81
CA HIS A 66 -38.19 0.64 0.54
C HIS A 66 -37.23 1.62 -0.14
N MET A 67 -35.94 1.55 0.16
CA MET A 67 -34.93 2.49 -0.38
C MET A 67 -34.89 2.52 -1.92
N ASN A 68 -35.12 1.38 -2.57
CA ASN A 68 -35.14 1.24 -4.03
C ASN A 68 -36.53 1.35 -4.67
N ILE A 69 -37.51 1.91 -3.96
CA ILE A 69 -38.85 2.20 -4.49
C ILE A 69 -39.15 3.68 -4.25
N VAL A 70 -39.72 4.36 -5.24
CA VAL A 70 -40.14 5.76 -5.09
C VAL A 70 -41.22 5.84 -4.02
N ARG A 71 -40.94 6.57 -2.96
CA ARG A 71 -41.83 6.71 -1.81
C ARG A 71 -42.99 7.66 -2.11
N ALA A 72 -44.20 7.22 -1.78
CA ALA A 72 -45.37 8.09 -1.72
C ALA A 72 -45.28 9.00 -0.48
N LEU A 73 -45.52 10.29 -0.68
CA LEU A 73 -45.52 11.30 0.37
C LEU A 73 -46.94 11.73 0.69
N ASN A 74 -47.14 12.22 1.92
CA ASN A 74 -48.34 12.97 2.25
C ASN A 74 -48.32 14.31 1.49
N MET A 75 -49.51 14.80 1.13
CA MET A 75 -49.64 16.15 0.58
C MET A 75 -49.16 17.18 1.61
N PRO A 76 -48.20 18.06 1.27
CA PRO A 76 -47.76 19.11 2.19
C PRO A 76 -48.88 20.11 2.47
N ALA A 77 -48.89 20.68 3.68
CA ALA A 77 -49.79 21.77 4.02
C ALA A 77 -49.58 22.96 3.05
N GLY A 78 -50.68 23.52 2.53
CA GLY A 78 -50.66 24.64 1.59
C GLY A 78 -50.63 24.27 0.10
N LEU A 79 -50.37 23.00 -0.22
CA LEU A 79 -50.49 22.48 -1.58
C LEU A 79 -51.84 21.75 -1.70
N ASP A 80 -52.87 22.47 -2.15
CA ASP A 80 -54.21 21.90 -2.36
C ASP A 80 -54.30 21.29 -3.77
N PRO A 81 -54.54 19.97 -3.91
CA PRO A 81 -54.83 19.34 -5.20
C PRO A 81 -56.00 20.01 -5.93
N MET A 82 -57.01 20.50 -5.19
CA MET A 82 -58.23 21.11 -5.73
C MET A 82 -57.98 22.52 -6.31
N ALA A 83 -56.91 23.22 -5.87
CA ALA A 83 -56.50 24.50 -6.47
C ALA A 83 -55.86 24.32 -7.86
N VAL A 84 -55.52 23.09 -8.24
CA VAL A 84 -54.90 22.73 -9.53
C VAL A 84 -55.91 22.11 -10.52
N GLY A 85 -57.18 21.97 -10.10
CA GLY A 85 -58.29 21.34 -10.85
C GLY A 85 -58.78 20.08 -10.15
N ASP A 86 -60.04 19.66 -10.36
CA ASP A 86 -60.71 18.47 -9.77
C ASP A 86 -60.07 17.12 -10.17
N THR A 87 -58.76 16.98 -10.06
CA THR A 87 -58.00 15.82 -10.53
C THR A 87 -57.25 15.17 -9.37
N PRO A 88 -57.47 13.86 -9.10
CA PRO A 88 -56.76 13.14 -8.07
C PRO A 88 -55.27 13.07 -8.41
N CYS A 89 -54.42 13.19 -7.39
CA CYS A 89 -52.98 13.23 -7.56
C CYS A 89 -52.25 12.29 -6.57
N ILE A 90 -51.04 11.90 -6.96
CA ILE A 90 -50.11 11.14 -6.11
C ILE A 90 -48.90 12.04 -5.84
N CYS A 91 -48.65 12.32 -4.57
CA CYS A 91 -47.46 13.02 -4.11
C CYS A 91 -46.34 12.00 -3.87
N MET A 92 -45.15 12.29 -4.41
CA MET A 92 -44.01 11.39 -4.39
C MET A 92 -42.72 12.17 -4.13
N GLU A 93 -41.70 11.46 -3.64
CA GLU A 93 -40.36 12.04 -3.53
C GLU A 93 -39.78 12.42 -4.90
N TYR A 94 -38.99 13.49 -4.94
CA TYR A 94 -38.23 13.86 -6.12
C TYR A 94 -36.89 13.14 -6.16
N CYS A 95 -36.64 12.39 -7.24
CA CYS A 95 -35.35 11.78 -7.52
C CYS A 95 -34.57 12.68 -8.50
N ASP A 96 -33.58 13.41 -8.01
CA ASP A 96 -32.77 14.36 -8.79
C ASP A 96 -31.65 13.69 -9.61
N GLY A 97 -31.46 12.37 -9.44
CA GLY A 97 -30.44 11.57 -10.09
C GLY A 97 -29.15 11.39 -9.27
N GLY A 98 -29.03 12.06 -8.12
CA GLY A 98 -27.88 11.96 -7.21
C GLY A 98 -26.54 12.37 -7.83
N ASP A 99 -25.44 12.10 -7.10
CA ASP A 99 -24.08 12.21 -7.63
C ASP A 99 -23.64 10.92 -8.35
N LEU A 100 -22.62 11.01 -9.22
CA LEU A 100 -22.11 9.90 -10.04
C LEU A 100 -21.56 8.70 -9.23
N ARG A 101 -21.34 8.84 -7.92
CA ARG A 101 -20.85 7.78 -7.01
C ARG A 101 -21.99 7.14 -6.22
N GLN A 102 -23.18 7.73 -6.21
CA GLN A 102 -24.34 7.35 -5.39
C GLN A 102 -25.65 7.35 -6.18
N VAL A 103 -25.63 6.96 -7.46
CA VAL A 103 -26.86 6.81 -8.24
C VAL A 103 -27.65 5.62 -7.71
N ILE A 104 -28.65 5.89 -6.87
CA ILE A 104 -29.61 4.88 -6.39
C ILE A 104 -30.74 4.80 -7.41
N TYR A 105 -30.87 3.63 -8.05
CA TYR A 105 -32.00 3.34 -8.92
C TYR A 105 -33.22 2.98 -8.06
N LYS A 106 -34.36 3.61 -8.37
CA LYS A 106 -35.64 3.35 -7.72
C LYS A 106 -36.71 2.95 -8.74
N LEU A 107 -37.52 1.95 -8.39
CA LEU A 107 -38.71 1.58 -9.16
C LEU A 107 -39.83 2.60 -8.95
N THR A 108 -40.59 2.87 -10.01
CA THR A 108 -41.71 3.80 -10.03
C THR A 108 -42.76 3.35 -11.04
N ASP A 109 -43.88 4.07 -11.10
CA ASP A 109 -44.99 3.87 -12.06
C ASP A 109 -45.66 2.50 -11.95
N PHE A 110 -46.34 2.28 -10.82
CA PHE A 110 -47.02 1.01 -10.51
C PHE A 110 -48.42 0.90 -11.15
N GLY A 111 -48.73 1.71 -12.17
CA GLY A 111 -50.05 1.76 -12.83
C GLY A 111 -50.52 0.45 -13.47
N TYR A 112 -49.60 -0.48 -13.71
CA TYR A 112 -49.88 -1.83 -14.22
C TYR A 112 -49.53 -2.95 -13.23
N ALA A 113 -49.09 -2.60 -12.02
CA ALA A 113 -48.75 -3.57 -11.00
C ALA A 113 -50.02 -4.28 -10.49
N LYS A 114 -49.86 -5.55 -10.09
CA LYS A 114 -50.93 -6.37 -9.53
C LYS A 114 -50.48 -6.97 -8.20
N GLN A 115 -51.39 -6.97 -7.23
CA GLN A 115 -51.18 -7.77 -6.03
C GLN A 115 -51.30 -9.25 -6.43
N TYR A 116 -50.27 -10.01 -6.13
CA TYR A 116 -50.15 -11.41 -6.50
C TYR A 116 -50.27 -12.29 -5.26
N ASP A 117 -51.23 -13.21 -5.23
CA ASP A 117 -51.19 -14.37 -4.33
C ASP A 117 -50.67 -15.60 -5.12
N ASN A 118 -50.03 -16.56 -4.44
CA ASN A 118 -49.40 -17.73 -5.08
C ASN A 118 -50.33 -18.61 -5.94
N SER A 119 -51.66 -18.42 -5.89
CA SER A 119 -52.68 -19.10 -6.70
C SER A 119 -53.29 -18.22 -7.81
N SER A 120 -52.91 -16.94 -7.87
CA SER A 120 -53.45 -15.97 -8.82
C SER A 120 -52.81 -16.08 -10.22
N VAL A 121 -53.62 -15.84 -11.27
CA VAL A 121 -53.19 -15.82 -12.69
C VAL A 121 -53.58 -14.48 -13.31
N CYS A 122 -52.67 -13.84 -14.02
CA CYS A 122 -52.89 -12.52 -14.62
C CYS A 122 -53.22 -12.63 -16.12
N THR A 123 -54.10 -11.76 -16.63
CA THR A 123 -54.63 -11.86 -18.01
C THR A 123 -54.56 -10.58 -18.86
N SER A 124 -53.98 -9.50 -18.33
CA SER A 124 -53.98 -8.18 -18.99
C SER A 124 -52.78 -7.99 -19.91
N LEU A 125 -53.03 -7.52 -21.15
CA LEU A 125 -52.02 -7.10 -22.12
C LEU A 125 -51.58 -5.65 -21.86
N VAL A 126 -50.56 -5.47 -21.02
CA VAL A 126 -50.06 -4.15 -20.60
C VAL A 126 -48.54 -4.13 -20.55
N GLY A 127 -47.95 -2.95 -20.73
CA GLY A 127 -46.50 -2.72 -20.69
C GLY A 127 -45.89 -2.28 -22.01
N THR A 128 -44.62 -1.87 -21.97
CA THR A 128 -43.87 -1.44 -23.16
C THR A 128 -43.42 -2.68 -23.92
N VAL A 129 -43.98 -2.89 -25.13
CA VAL A 129 -43.85 -4.12 -25.94
C VAL A 129 -42.43 -4.69 -26.00
N GLN A 130 -41.40 -3.84 -26.02
CA GLN A 130 -40.00 -4.26 -26.10
C GLN A 130 -39.41 -4.87 -24.82
N TYR A 131 -40.08 -4.75 -23.67
CA TYR A 131 -39.63 -5.24 -22.36
C TYR A 131 -40.58 -6.27 -21.74
N VAL A 132 -41.75 -6.46 -22.35
CA VAL A 132 -42.77 -7.39 -21.88
C VAL A 132 -42.39 -8.82 -22.27
N ALA A 133 -42.69 -9.78 -21.38
CA ALA A 133 -42.43 -11.19 -21.64
C ALA A 133 -43.29 -11.73 -22.80
N PRO A 134 -42.77 -12.67 -23.63
CA PRO A 134 -43.47 -13.13 -24.83
C PRO A 134 -44.83 -13.76 -24.53
N GLU A 135 -44.99 -14.43 -23.39
CA GLU A 135 -46.24 -15.03 -22.94
C GLU A 135 -47.33 -13.99 -22.66
N VAL A 136 -47.00 -12.78 -22.22
CA VAL A 136 -48.01 -11.71 -22.00
C VAL A 136 -48.63 -11.27 -23.33
N LEU A 137 -47.91 -11.44 -24.44
CA LEU A 137 -48.37 -11.08 -25.79
C LEU A 137 -49.12 -12.22 -26.49
N LYS A 138 -48.83 -13.48 -26.13
CA LYS A 138 -49.37 -14.69 -26.78
C LYS A 138 -50.46 -15.36 -25.96
N ASP A 139 -50.26 -15.46 -24.65
CA ASP A 139 -51.12 -16.15 -23.71
C ASP A 139 -51.88 -15.15 -22.84
N LYS A 140 -53.17 -15.43 -22.63
CA LYS A 140 -53.99 -14.63 -21.71
C LYS A 140 -53.75 -15.00 -20.24
N GLN A 141 -52.78 -15.85 -19.91
CA GLN A 141 -52.51 -16.28 -18.54
C GLN A 141 -51.00 -16.26 -18.29
N TYR A 142 -50.57 -15.52 -17.27
CA TYR A 142 -49.16 -15.41 -16.88
C TYR A 142 -48.99 -15.27 -15.36
N HIS A 143 -47.73 -15.42 -14.90
CA HIS A 143 -47.32 -15.42 -13.49
C HIS A 143 -46.27 -14.33 -13.20
N SER A 144 -45.77 -14.29 -11.97
CA SER A 144 -44.76 -13.30 -11.51
C SER A 144 -43.41 -13.39 -12.24
N ASN A 145 -43.12 -14.50 -12.90
CA ASN A 145 -41.90 -14.68 -13.72
C ASN A 145 -41.80 -13.72 -14.91
N VAL A 146 -42.88 -13.05 -15.33
CA VAL A 146 -42.83 -12.00 -16.36
C VAL A 146 -41.91 -10.84 -15.97
N ASP A 147 -41.79 -10.54 -14.68
CA ASP A 147 -40.93 -9.48 -14.18
C ASP A 147 -39.44 -9.85 -14.28
N PHE A 148 -39.11 -11.15 -14.19
CA PHE A 148 -37.73 -11.62 -14.40
C PHE A 148 -37.26 -11.38 -15.83
N TRP A 149 -38.17 -11.50 -16.80
CA TRP A 149 -37.86 -11.18 -18.20
C TRP A 149 -37.61 -9.70 -18.38
N GLY A 150 -38.53 -8.86 -17.90
CA GLY A 150 -38.39 -7.41 -17.97
C GLY A 150 -37.09 -6.94 -17.32
N PHE A 151 -36.76 -7.50 -16.14
CA PHE A 151 -35.50 -7.20 -15.46
C PHE A 151 -34.28 -7.69 -16.26
N GLY A 152 -34.32 -8.89 -16.83
CA GLY A 152 -33.25 -9.40 -17.69
C GLY A 152 -33.02 -8.53 -18.94
N VAL A 153 -34.09 -8.03 -19.56
CA VAL A 153 -34.00 -7.10 -20.71
C VAL A 153 -33.31 -5.80 -20.30
N ILE A 154 -33.70 -5.23 -19.15
CA ILE A 154 -33.10 -3.99 -18.62
C ILE A 154 -31.61 -4.21 -18.31
N VAL A 155 -31.25 -5.28 -17.60
CA VAL A 155 -29.86 -5.57 -17.26
C VAL A 155 -29.01 -5.75 -18.53
N PHE A 156 -29.52 -6.47 -19.53
CA PHE A 156 -28.85 -6.61 -20.82
C PHE A 156 -28.62 -5.27 -21.50
N GLU A 157 -29.62 -4.39 -21.50
CA GLU A 157 -29.52 -3.06 -22.11
C GLU A 157 -28.60 -2.11 -21.35
N CYS A 158 -28.55 -2.19 -20.02
CA CYS A 158 -27.59 -1.44 -19.21
C CYS A 158 -26.14 -1.85 -19.52
N ILE A 159 -25.89 -3.12 -19.80
CA ILE A 159 -24.55 -3.64 -20.11
C ILE A 159 -24.12 -3.27 -21.54
N SER A 160 -25.01 -3.46 -22.51
CA SER A 160 -24.69 -3.39 -23.94
C SER A 160 -25.10 -2.08 -24.63
N GLY A 161 -25.97 -1.28 -24.01
CA GLY A 161 -26.64 -0.15 -24.65
C GLY A 161 -27.66 -0.53 -25.73
N LYS A 162 -27.92 -1.84 -25.92
CA LYS A 162 -28.86 -2.39 -26.91
C LYS A 162 -29.85 -3.31 -26.23
N ARG A 163 -31.02 -3.49 -26.86
CA ARG A 163 -31.99 -4.49 -26.41
C ARG A 163 -31.55 -5.89 -26.83
N PRO A 164 -31.87 -6.95 -26.04
CA PRO A 164 -31.46 -8.33 -26.33
C PRO A 164 -32.07 -8.88 -27.62
N PHE A 165 -33.26 -8.43 -28.03
CA PHE A 165 -33.98 -9.00 -29.17
C PHE A 165 -34.28 -7.92 -30.22
N LEU A 166 -33.63 -8.04 -31.38
CA LEU A 166 -33.85 -7.23 -32.59
C LEU A 166 -33.82 -5.71 -32.36
N HIS A 167 -32.81 -5.21 -31.63
CA HIS A 167 -32.64 -3.79 -31.38
C HIS A 167 -32.55 -2.97 -32.69
N GLY A 168 -33.29 -1.87 -32.78
CA GLY A 168 -33.20 -0.91 -33.88
C GLY A 168 -33.82 -1.33 -35.21
N HIS A 169 -34.37 -2.55 -35.34
CA HIS A 169 -34.90 -3.02 -36.62
C HIS A 169 -36.27 -2.35 -36.95
N PRO A 170 -36.50 -1.82 -38.16
CA PRO A 170 -37.74 -1.11 -38.52
C PRO A 170 -39.00 -1.97 -38.39
N SER A 171 -38.88 -3.29 -38.59
CA SER A 171 -39.98 -4.26 -38.46
C SER A 171 -40.04 -4.92 -37.08
N ALA A 172 -39.29 -4.42 -36.08
CA ALA A 172 -39.17 -5.02 -34.75
C ALA A 172 -40.45 -4.98 -33.89
N GLY A 173 -41.62 -4.65 -34.43
CA GLY A 173 -42.89 -4.59 -33.70
C GLY A 173 -43.20 -5.88 -32.93
N PHE A 174 -43.88 -6.84 -33.55
CA PHE A 174 -44.12 -8.16 -32.95
C PHE A 174 -43.18 -9.25 -33.51
N ALA A 175 -42.39 -8.95 -34.54
CA ALA A 175 -41.51 -9.92 -35.20
C ALA A 175 -40.46 -10.55 -34.26
N TRP A 176 -40.05 -9.83 -33.20
CA TRP A 176 -39.10 -10.38 -32.22
C TRP A 176 -39.68 -11.57 -31.45
N VAL A 177 -41.01 -11.62 -31.27
CA VAL A 177 -41.69 -12.68 -30.51
C VAL A 177 -41.61 -14.01 -31.27
N ASP A 178 -41.62 -13.97 -32.61
CA ASP A 178 -41.47 -15.14 -33.46
C ASP A 178 -40.03 -15.65 -33.49
N CYS A 179 -39.05 -14.72 -33.47
CA CYS A 179 -37.64 -15.08 -33.33
C CYS A 179 -37.36 -15.69 -31.95
N VAL A 180 -37.89 -15.11 -30.87
CA VAL A 180 -37.74 -15.64 -29.51
C VAL A 180 -38.33 -17.05 -29.38
N ALA A 181 -39.40 -17.38 -30.10
CA ALA A 181 -39.92 -18.75 -30.10
C ALA A 181 -38.91 -19.78 -30.64
N LYS A 182 -38.07 -19.37 -31.60
CA LYS A 182 -37.04 -20.20 -32.25
C LYS A 182 -35.71 -20.25 -31.49
N LYS A 183 -35.50 -19.39 -30.49
CA LYS A 183 -34.22 -19.31 -29.78
C LYS A 183 -33.91 -20.59 -29.00
N GLY A 184 -32.63 -20.90 -28.85
CA GLY A 184 -32.11 -21.92 -27.93
C GLY A 184 -32.14 -21.46 -26.47
N ASP A 185 -32.00 -22.41 -25.55
CA ASP A 185 -32.13 -22.17 -24.10
C ASP A 185 -31.08 -21.15 -23.59
N LYS A 186 -29.87 -21.17 -24.17
CA LYS A 186 -28.76 -20.29 -23.79
C LYS A 186 -28.69 -18.98 -24.57
N ASP A 187 -29.57 -18.76 -25.55
CA ASP A 187 -29.50 -17.56 -26.37
C ASP A 187 -30.04 -16.35 -25.61
N ILE A 188 -29.22 -15.31 -25.49
CA ILE A 188 -29.56 -14.06 -24.78
C ILE A 188 -29.57 -12.85 -25.72
N TYR A 189 -29.09 -13.01 -26.95
CA TYR A 189 -29.00 -11.94 -27.93
C TYR A 189 -29.44 -12.41 -29.32
N ILE A 190 -30.34 -11.67 -29.95
CA ILE A 190 -30.81 -11.90 -31.32
C ILE A 190 -30.67 -10.61 -32.11
N TYR A 191 -29.95 -10.65 -33.23
CA TYR A 191 -29.67 -9.48 -34.05
C TYR A 191 -29.63 -9.83 -35.54
N TRP A 192 -29.71 -8.81 -36.40
CA TRP A 192 -29.52 -8.98 -37.84
C TRP A 192 -28.03 -8.82 -38.16
N GLY A 193 -27.45 -9.83 -38.81
CA GLY A 193 -26.08 -9.74 -39.33
C GLY A 193 -26.02 -8.96 -40.66
N ASP A 194 -24.82 -8.88 -41.23
CA ASP A 194 -24.53 -8.06 -42.42
C ASP A 194 -25.21 -8.57 -43.72
N HIS A 195 -25.75 -9.80 -43.72
CA HIS A 195 -26.52 -10.38 -44.82
C HIS A 195 -27.92 -10.79 -44.36
N PRO A 196 -28.99 -10.05 -44.72
CA PRO A 196 -30.25 -10.03 -43.96
C PRO A 196 -31.27 -11.06 -44.49
N THR A 197 -30.89 -12.33 -44.59
CA THR A 197 -31.88 -13.39 -44.87
C THR A 197 -32.49 -13.94 -43.60
N ASP A 198 -31.69 -14.14 -42.55
CA ASP A 198 -32.13 -14.69 -41.26
C ASP A 198 -31.49 -13.98 -40.05
N PRO A 199 -32.17 -13.94 -38.89
CA PRO A 199 -31.63 -13.40 -37.65
C PRO A 199 -30.57 -14.34 -37.05
N VAL A 200 -29.53 -13.74 -36.45
CA VAL A 200 -28.46 -14.44 -35.73
C VAL A 200 -28.83 -14.58 -34.26
N TYR A 201 -28.64 -15.78 -33.70
CA TYR A 201 -28.86 -16.11 -32.29
C TYR A 201 -27.52 -16.28 -31.59
N SER A 202 -27.34 -15.62 -30.45
CA SER A 202 -26.09 -15.63 -29.69
C SER A 202 -26.35 -15.87 -28.21
N SER A 203 -25.49 -16.69 -27.61
CA SER A 203 -25.43 -16.95 -26.17
C SER A 203 -24.45 -16.04 -25.42
N SER A 204 -23.77 -15.15 -26.13
CA SER A 204 -22.78 -14.21 -25.60
C SER A 204 -23.28 -12.77 -25.64
N LEU A 205 -22.78 -11.95 -24.71
CA LEU A 205 -23.05 -10.51 -24.69
C LEU A 205 -22.42 -9.82 -25.92
N PRO A 206 -23.09 -8.83 -26.51
CA PRO A 206 -22.53 -8.05 -27.61
C PRO A 206 -21.39 -7.15 -27.12
N GLN A 207 -20.35 -7.00 -27.94
CA GLN A 207 -19.28 -6.03 -27.73
C GLN A 207 -19.58 -4.71 -28.45
N PRO A 208 -19.11 -3.55 -27.92
CA PRO A 208 -18.27 -3.41 -26.73
C PRO A 208 -19.07 -3.25 -25.42
N HIS A 209 -18.58 -3.81 -24.31
CA HIS A 209 -19.09 -3.56 -22.96
C HIS A 209 -17.96 -3.35 -21.92
N ARG A 210 -18.31 -3.10 -20.65
CA ARG A 210 -17.33 -2.77 -19.58
C ARG A 210 -17.11 -3.86 -18.53
N LEU A 211 -17.81 -4.99 -18.63
CA LEU A 211 -17.64 -6.08 -17.67
C LEU A 211 -16.29 -6.76 -17.86
N CYS A 212 -15.66 -7.16 -16.74
CA CYS A 212 -14.51 -8.05 -16.78
C CYS A 212 -14.97 -9.48 -17.11
N ARG A 213 -14.06 -10.29 -17.67
CA ARG A 213 -14.41 -11.61 -18.19
C ARG A 213 -15.08 -12.55 -17.16
N PRO A 214 -14.59 -12.68 -15.91
CA PRO A 214 -15.25 -13.56 -14.94
C PRO A 214 -16.68 -13.10 -14.61
N PHE A 215 -16.88 -11.79 -14.43
CA PHE A 215 -18.20 -11.25 -14.13
C PHE A 215 -19.15 -11.33 -15.34
N GLU A 216 -18.62 -11.14 -16.55
CA GLU A 216 -19.37 -11.36 -17.79
C GLU A 216 -19.96 -12.77 -17.82
N VAL A 217 -19.16 -13.80 -17.51
CA VAL A 217 -19.64 -15.20 -17.47
C VAL A 217 -20.74 -15.40 -16.44
N LEU A 218 -20.59 -14.84 -15.23
CA LEU A 218 -21.60 -14.92 -14.17
C LEU A 218 -22.92 -14.26 -14.58
N VAL A 219 -22.84 -13.05 -15.14
CA VAL A 219 -24.01 -12.27 -15.58
C VAL A 219 -24.65 -12.89 -16.82
N THR A 220 -23.88 -13.37 -17.79
CA THR A 220 -24.40 -14.08 -18.97
C THR A 220 -25.16 -15.33 -18.55
N THR A 221 -24.62 -16.12 -17.62
CA THR A 221 -25.30 -17.32 -17.09
C THR A 221 -26.61 -16.94 -16.38
N TRP A 222 -26.62 -15.84 -15.63
CA TRP A 222 -27.83 -15.33 -15.01
C TRP A 222 -28.86 -14.83 -16.04
N LEU A 223 -28.42 -14.11 -17.07
CA LEU A 223 -29.26 -13.63 -18.18
C LEU A 223 -29.89 -14.78 -18.96
N GLN A 224 -29.20 -15.92 -19.13
CA GLN A 224 -29.78 -17.11 -19.76
C GLN A 224 -31.00 -17.64 -18.99
N SER A 225 -30.96 -17.58 -17.66
CA SER A 225 -32.09 -17.93 -16.79
C SER A 225 -33.18 -16.86 -16.80
N ALA A 226 -32.81 -15.56 -16.81
CA ALA A 226 -33.76 -14.44 -16.82
C ALA A 226 -34.52 -14.32 -18.15
N LEU A 227 -33.83 -14.56 -19.27
CA LEU A 227 -34.34 -14.42 -20.63
C LEU A 227 -34.74 -15.77 -21.24
N HIS A 228 -35.11 -16.74 -20.41
CA HIS A 228 -35.59 -18.02 -20.88
C HIS A 228 -36.96 -17.86 -21.58
N LYS A 229 -37.13 -18.55 -22.72
CA LYS A 229 -38.36 -18.47 -23.54
C LYS A 229 -39.57 -19.13 -22.87
N GLU A 230 -39.34 -20.20 -22.13
CA GLU A 230 -40.39 -20.88 -21.35
C GLU A 230 -40.56 -20.19 -19.99
N PRO A 231 -41.78 -19.75 -19.62
CA PRO A 231 -42.02 -19.01 -18.39
C PRO A 231 -41.62 -19.78 -17.12
N LEU A 232 -41.98 -21.06 -17.02
CA LEU A 232 -41.76 -21.88 -15.82
C LEU A 232 -40.27 -22.17 -15.53
N ARG A 233 -39.42 -22.14 -16.56
CA ARG A 233 -37.97 -22.32 -16.42
C ARG A 233 -37.24 -21.01 -16.13
N ARG A 234 -37.95 -19.87 -16.22
CA ARG A 234 -37.36 -18.55 -16.01
C ARG A 234 -37.07 -18.35 -14.53
N GLY A 235 -35.84 -17.94 -14.23
CA GLY A 235 -35.41 -17.70 -12.86
C GLY A 235 -35.06 -18.95 -12.05
N VAL A 236 -34.95 -20.12 -12.70
CA VAL A 236 -34.55 -21.37 -12.06
C VAL A 236 -33.18 -21.79 -12.60
N LYS A 237 -32.16 -21.81 -11.72
CA LYS A 237 -30.86 -22.40 -12.05
C LYS A 237 -30.89 -23.87 -11.62
N THR A 238 -30.95 -24.80 -12.56
CA THR A 238 -30.82 -26.24 -12.29
C THR A 238 -29.33 -26.56 -12.16
N SER A 239 -28.77 -26.50 -10.95
CA SER A 239 -27.56 -27.28 -10.67
C SER A 239 -28.00 -28.72 -10.38
N SER A 240 -27.10 -29.69 -10.53
CA SER A 240 -27.39 -31.11 -10.42
C SER A 240 -27.99 -31.57 -9.07
N PHE A 241 -28.02 -30.70 -8.04
CA PHE A 241 -28.49 -31.06 -6.70
C PHE A 241 -29.37 -30.02 -5.99
N GLU A 242 -29.51 -28.76 -6.46
CA GLU A 242 -30.34 -27.74 -5.79
C GLU A 242 -30.96 -26.71 -6.76
N THR A 243 -32.20 -26.29 -6.50
CA THR A 243 -32.85 -25.14 -7.15
C THR A 243 -32.66 -23.88 -6.31
N ALA A 244 -31.76 -22.99 -6.71
CA ALA A 244 -31.58 -21.69 -6.05
C ALA A 244 -32.59 -20.64 -6.58
N PRO A 245 -33.23 -19.82 -5.71
CA PRO A 245 -34.10 -18.72 -6.13
C PRO A 245 -33.38 -17.71 -7.04
N PHE A 246 -34.07 -17.19 -8.05
CA PHE A 246 -33.53 -16.26 -9.05
C PHE A 246 -32.68 -15.10 -8.50
N LEU A 247 -33.17 -14.45 -7.44
CA LEU A 247 -32.51 -13.29 -6.84
C LEU A 247 -31.29 -13.69 -6.00
N SER A 248 -31.30 -14.86 -5.36
CA SER A 248 -30.15 -15.37 -4.60
C SER A 248 -28.93 -15.62 -5.49
N VAL A 249 -29.14 -16.01 -6.76
CA VAL A 249 -28.06 -16.17 -7.74
C VAL A 249 -27.44 -14.82 -8.10
N MET A 250 -28.25 -13.78 -8.26
CA MET A 250 -27.73 -12.42 -8.50
C MET A 250 -26.97 -11.90 -7.29
N GLU A 251 -27.52 -12.08 -6.09
CA GLU A 251 -26.86 -11.69 -4.84
C GLU A 251 -25.50 -12.39 -4.68
N HIS A 252 -25.43 -13.70 -4.94
CA HIS A 252 -24.17 -14.44 -4.94
C HIS A 252 -23.18 -13.89 -5.98
N ASN A 253 -23.63 -13.61 -7.21
CA ASN A 253 -22.78 -13.03 -8.25
C ASN A 253 -22.24 -11.64 -7.85
N LEU A 254 -23.06 -10.80 -7.20
CA LEU A 254 -22.67 -9.47 -6.73
C LEU A 254 -21.71 -9.52 -5.54
N ASN A 255 -21.84 -10.52 -4.68
CA ASN A 255 -20.95 -10.75 -3.54
C ASN A 255 -19.67 -11.52 -3.91
N THR A 256 -19.50 -11.92 -5.17
CA THR A 256 -18.29 -12.60 -5.64
C THR A 256 -17.13 -11.61 -5.71
N LEU A 257 -16.05 -11.89 -4.99
CA LEU A 257 -14.84 -11.07 -5.03
C LEU A 257 -14.07 -11.32 -6.33
N ILE A 258 -13.85 -10.26 -7.10
CA ILE A 258 -13.08 -10.30 -8.34
C ILE A 258 -11.90 -9.34 -8.24
N VAL A 259 -10.71 -9.86 -8.52
CA VAL A 259 -9.47 -9.10 -8.55
C VAL A 259 -9.00 -8.99 -9.98
N SER A 260 -8.71 -7.76 -10.38
CA SER A 260 -8.13 -7.43 -11.68
C SER A 260 -6.69 -7.00 -11.47
N ALA A 261 -5.76 -7.56 -12.25
CA ALA A 261 -4.35 -7.22 -12.28
C ALA A 261 -4.03 -6.54 -13.61
N LEU A 262 -3.64 -5.27 -13.56
CA LEU A 262 -3.21 -4.51 -14.75
C LEU A 262 -1.71 -4.70 -14.92
N CYS A 263 -1.31 -5.36 -16.00
CA CYS A 263 0.10 -5.48 -16.38
C CYS A 263 0.61 -4.14 -16.88
N MET A 264 1.61 -3.61 -16.19
CA MET A 264 2.16 -2.28 -16.47
C MET A 264 2.96 -2.26 -17.78
N GLN A 265 3.60 -3.38 -18.13
CA GLN A 265 4.40 -3.55 -19.35
C GLN A 265 3.53 -3.67 -20.60
N THR A 266 2.44 -4.43 -20.54
CA THR A 266 1.63 -4.75 -21.73
C THR A 266 0.32 -3.97 -21.81
N GLY A 267 -0.19 -3.46 -20.69
CA GLY A 267 -1.51 -2.84 -20.59
C GLY A 267 -2.67 -3.82 -20.44
N ASP A 268 -2.39 -5.12 -20.40
CA ASP A 268 -3.41 -6.15 -20.29
C ASP A 268 -3.99 -6.20 -18.88
N VAL A 269 -5.29 -6.44 -18.78
CA VAL A 269 -5.99 -6.59 -17.50
C VAL A 269 -6.41 -8.05 -17.35
N TYR A 270 -5.88 -8.71 -16.33
CA TYR A 270 -6.20 -10.09 -16.00
C TYR A 270 -7.13 -10.11 -14.79
N SER A 271 -8.35 -10.64 -14.95
CA SER A 271 -9.33 -10.67 -13.87
C SER A 271 -9.61 -12.10 -13.41
N TYR A 272 -9.64 -12.31 -12.09
CA TYR A 272 -9.83 -13.61 -11.45
C TYR A 272 -10.87 -13.53 -10.34
N ILE A 273 -11.65 -14.59 -10.17
CA ILE A 273 -12.50 -14.76 -8.99
C ILE A 273 -11.60 -15.27 -7.86
N VAL A 274 -11.67 -14.63 -6.70
CA VAL A 274 -10.80 -14.89 -5.55
C VAL A 274 -11.66 -15.30 -4.36
N LYS A 275 -11.26 -16.37 -3.67
CA LYS A 275 -11.88 -16.85 -2.44
C LYS A 275 -11.29 -16.14 -1.22
N ALA A 276 -11.93 -16.32 -0.07
CA ALA A 276 -11.48 -15.64 1.15
C ALA A 276 -10.08 -16.10 1.60
N GLU A 277 -9.78 -17.37 1.38
CA GLU A 277 -8.56 -18.08 1.76
C GLU A 277 -7.40 -17.92 0.76
N ASP A 278 -7.65 -17.42 -0.45
CA ASP A 278 -6.63 -17.34 -1.51
C ASP A 278 -5.52 -16.35 -1.13
N THR A 279 -4.29 -16.81 -1.27
CA THR A 279 -3.09 -16.02 -0.99
C THR A 279 -2.60 -15.26 -2.23
N VAL A 280 -1.71 -14.30 -2.02
CA VAL A 280 -1.03 -13.60 -3.13
C VAL A 280 -0.22 -14.56 -3.98
N GLU A 281 0.33 -15.63 -3.39
CA GLU A 281 1.00 -16.69 -4.13
C GLU A 281 0.05 -17.42 -5.10
N ASP A 282 -1.15 -17.77 -4.65
CA ASP A 282 -2.17 -18.40 -5.50
C ASP A 282 -2.56 -17.49 -6.67
N LEU A 283 -2.73 -16.19 -6.41
CA LEU A 283 -3.00 -15.20 -7.46
C LEU A 283 -1.84 -15.11 -8.46
N LYS A 284 -0.59 -15.16 -8.01
CA LYS A 284 0.58 -15.19 -8.89
C LYS A 284 0.62 -16.45 -9.75
N VAL A 285 0.20 -17.61 -9.23
CA VAL A 285 0.08 -18.85 -10.01
C VAL A 285 -0.96 -18.70 -11.12
N HIS A 286 -2.13 -18.13 -10.83
CA HIS A 286 -3.14 -17.86 -11.87
C HIS A 286 -2.66 -16.89 -12.95
N ILE A 287 -1.88 -15.88 -12.56
CA ILE A 287 -1.26 -14.94 -13.51
C ILE A 287 -0.18 -15.65 -14.34
N HIS A 288 0.63 -16.52 -13.71
CA HIS A 288 1.62 -17.34 -14.41
C HIS A 288 0.95 -18.20 -15.49
N ASP A 289 -0.16 -18.86 -15.19
CA ASP A 289 -0.88 -19.70 -16.16
C ASP A 289 -1.38 -18.90 -17.38
N SER A 290 -1.71 -17.63 -17.17
CA SER A 290 -2.22 -16.75 -18.23
C SER A 290 -1.12 -16.02 -19.02
N THR A 291 0.05 -15.79 -18.41
CA THR A 291 1.12 -14.94 -18.96
C THR A 291 2.40 -15.70 -19.30
N THR A 292 2.55 -16.93 -18.81
CA THR A 292 3.78 -17.75 -18.83
C THR A 292 4.98 -17.16 -18.08
N VAL A 293 4.80 -16.06 -17.35
CA VAL A 293 5.86 -15.38 -16.60
C VAL A 293 6.11 -16.09 -15.25
N PRO A 294 7.35 -16.41 -14.88
CA PRO A 294 7.64 -17.08 -13.60
C PRO A 294 7.12 -16.29 -12.40
N THR A 295 6.57 -16.98 -11.39
CA THR A 295 5.99 -16.35 -10.19
C THR A 295 6.98 -15.50 -9.39
N ALA A 296 8.26 -15.89 -9.38
CA ALA A 296 9.36 -15.13 -8.76
C ALA A 296 9.63 -13.77 -9.44
N GLU A 297 9.21 -13.62 -10.69
CA GLU A 297 9.35 -12.39 -11.48
C GLU A 297 8.06 -11.59 -11.56
N LEU A 298 7.03 -11.97 -10.79
CA LEU A 298 5.76 -11.25 -10.68
C LEU A 298 5.71 -10.47 -9.36
N TYR A 299 5.51 -9.16 -9.49
CA TYR A 299 5.39 -8.22 -8.38
C TYR A 299 4.04 -7.53 -8.45
N LEU A 300 3.27 -7.62 -7.37
CA LEU A 300 1.92 -7.06 -7.28
C LEU A 300 1.92 -5.89 -6.30
N ALA A 301 1.29 -4.79 -6.69
CA ALA A 301 1.18 -3.60 -5.87
C ALA A 301 -0.27 -3.11 -5.76
N LEU A 302 -0.66 -2.69 -4.56
CA LEU A 302 -1.94 -2.04 -4.30
C LEU A 302 -1.88 -0.55 -4.67
N PRO A 303 -3.02 0.12 -4.94
CA PRO A 303 -3.03 1.54 -5.31
C PRO A 303 -2.43 2.51 -4.30
N ASN A 304 -2.27 2.11 -3.05
CA ASN A 304 -1.62 2.89 -1.99
C ASN A 304 -0.08 2.80 -2.00
N GLY A 305 0.54 2.03 -2.91
CA GLY A 305 1.99 1.82 -2.93
C GLY A 305 2.49 0.63 -2.10
N HIS A 306 1.59 -0.14 -1.47
CA HIS A 306 1.96 -1.38 -0.78
C HIS A 306 2.30 -2.48 -1.78
N MET A 307 3.48 -3.08 -1.62
CA MET A 307 3.91 -4.24 -2.40
C MET A 307 3.45 -5.51 -1.68
N MET A 308 2.64 -6.30 -2.35
CA MET A 308 1.99 -7.46 -1.75
C MET A 308 2.99 -8.61 -1.56
N GLU A 309 3.00 -9.17 -0.35
CA GLU A 309 3.82 -10.32 0.03
C GLU A 309 3.09 -11.64 -0.24
N ASN A 310 3.83 -12.70 -0.58
CA ASN A 310 3.25 -13.98 -0.98
C ASN A 310 2.28 -14.59 0.06
N ARG A 311 2.51 -14.34 1.36
CA ARG A 311 1.72 -14.91 2.46
C ARG A 311 0.45 -14.13 2.79
N GLU A 312 0.29 -12.92 2.25
CA GLU A 312 -0.90 -12.11 2.52
C GLU A 312 -2.14 -12.72 1.86
N GLN A 313 -3.30 -12.55 2.49
CA GLN A 313 -4.58 -12.94 1.92
C GLN A 313 -5.08 -11.85 0.98
N VAL A 314 -5.39 -12.21 -0.26
CA VAL A 314 -5.82 -11.25 -1.29
C VAL A 314 -7.09 -10.51 -0.87
N SER A 315 -8.01 -11.23 -0.22
CA SER A 315 -9.26 -10.68 0.33
C SER A 315 -9.00 -9.55 1.33
N SER A 316 -8.06 -9.72 2.28
CA SER A 316 -7.71 -8.70 3.27
C SER A 316 -7.07 -7.45 2.65
N CYS A 317 -6.22 -7.62 1.63
CA CYS A 317 -5.51 -6.51 0.99
C CYS A 317 -6.43 -5.56 0.20
N ILE A 318 -7.57 -6.04 -0.28
CA ILE A 318 -8.42 -5.33 -1.24
C ILE A 318 -9.62 -4.63 -0.58
N MET A 319 -10.03 -5.07 0.61
CA MET A 319 -11.23 -4.59 1.31
C MET A 319 -11.19 -3.08 1.66
N GLU A 320 -10.01 -2.46 1.72
CA GLU A 320 -9.88 -1.03 2.03
C GLU A 320 -10.21 -0.11 0.83
N GLY A 321 -10.33 -0.66 -0.38
CA GLY A 321 -10.21 0.12 -1.61
C GLY A 321 -11.38 0.11 -2.58
N ASN A 322 -12.56 -0.44 -2.28
CA ASN A 322 -13.78 -0.52 -3.13
C ASN A 322 -13.61 -0.99 -4.60
N VAL A 323 -12.40 -1.29 -5.06
CA VAL A 323 -12.06 -1.69 -6.42
C VAL A 323 -10.92 -2.69 -6.29
N GLY A 324 -11.18 -3.96 -6.61
CA GLY A 324 -10.17 -5.02 -6.68
C GLY A 324 -9.22 -4.82 -7.85
N MET A 325 -8.42 -3.75 -7.82
CA MET A 325 -7.44 -3.41 -8.84
C MET A 325 -6.04 -3.48 -8.23
N VAL A 326 -5.20 -4.36 -8.76
CA VAL A 326 -3.78 -4.48 -8.43
C VAL A 326 -2.92 -4.17 -9.66
N TYR A 327 -1.75 -3.60 -9.45
CA TYR A 327 -0.79 -3.32 -10.52
C TYR A 327 0.25 -4.42 -10.58
N LEU A 328 0.40 -5.03 -11.76
CA LEU A 328 1.34 -6.11 -12.01
C LEU A 328 2.58 -5.57 -12.70
N PHE A 329 3.72 -5.80 -12.06
CA PHE A 329 5.04 -5.51 -12.59
C PHE A 329 5.83 -6.81 -12.78
N SER A 330 6.62 -6.89 -13.85
CA SER A 330 7.51 -8.01 -14.11
C SER A 330 8.90 -7.58 -14.56
N THR A 331 9.90 -8.35 -14.13
CA THR A 331 11.30 -8.22 -14.58
C THR A 331 11.59 -8.99 -15.87
N ALA A 332 10.79 -10.03 -16.16
CA ALA A 332 10.92 -10.91 -17.33
C ALA A 332 10.28 -10.34 -18.60
N LEU A 333 9.22 -9.54 -18.44
CA LEU A 333 8.46 -9.02 -19.57
C LEU A 333 9.15 -7.79 -20.17
N ASP A 334 9.48 -7.88 -21.46
CA ASP A 334 9.83 -6.70 -22.23
C ASP A 334 8.58 -5.86 -22.53
N PRO A 335 8.68 -4.52 -22.48
CA PRO A 335 7.53 -3.68 -22.76
C PRO A 335 7.06 -3.80 -24.22
N SER A 336 5.90 -4.42 -24.42
CA SER A 336 5.33 -4.70 -25.74
C SER A 336 3.92 -4.14 -25.91
N PHE A 337 3.68 -2.95 -25.37
CA PHE A 337 2.35 -2.34 -25.34
C PHE A 337 1.76 -2.17 -26.75
N LYS A 338 0.51 -2.61 -26.93
CA LYS A 338 -0.28 -2.40 -28.15
C LYS A 338 -1.66 -1.89 -27.76
N MET A 339 -2.07 -0.76 -28.33
CA MET A 339 -3.29 -0.09 -27.88
C MET A 339 -4.58 -0.61 -28.49
N MET A 340 -4.53 -1.12 -29.72
CA MET A 340 -5.69 -1.71 -30.38
C MET A 340 -5.48 -3.21 -30.51
N ARG A 341 -6.03 -3.97 -29.56
CA ARG A 341 -6.03 -5.44 -29.60
C ARG A 341 -7.39 -5.98 -30.02
N ASP A 342 -8.48 -5.36 -29.55
CA ASP A 342 -9.85 -5.77 -29.84
C ASP A 342 -10.70 -4.61 -30.39
N THR A 343 -10.64 -4.38 -31.69
CA THR A 343 -11.53 -3.40 -32.35
C THR A 343 -12.77 -4.09 -32.87
N SER A 344 -13.95 -3.53 -32.57
CA SER A 344 -15.19 -4.00 -33.21
C SER A 344 -15.09 -3.89 -34.74
N PRO A 345 -15.77 -4.76 -35.51
CA PRO A 345 -15.78 -4.68 -36.97
C PRO A 345 -16.13 -3.27 -37.49
N ALA A 346 -17.07 -2.60 -36.83
CA ALA A 346 -17.44 -1.21 -37.08
C ALA A 346 -16.25 -0.23 -37.02
N ILE A 347 -15.36 -0.39 -36.04
CA ILE A 347 -14.14 0.42 -35.92
C ILE A 347 -13.14 0.04 -37.02
N GLY A 348 -13.02 -1.24 -37.35
CA GLY A 348 -12.17 -1.73 -38.44
C GLY A 348 -12.54 -1.11 -39.79
N THR A 349 -13.84 -1.13 -40.14
CA THR A 349 -14.36 -0.50 -41.36
C THR A 349 -14.07 1.00 -41.38
N LEU A 350 -14.25 1.69 -40.24
CA LEU A 350 -13.95 3.13 -40.14
C LEU A 350 -12.46 3.44 -40.37
N ILE A 351 -11.55 2.59 -39.88
CA ILE A 351 -10.10 2.78 -40.06
C ILE A 351 -9.70 2.55 -41.52
N VAL A 352 -10.23 1.52 -42.17
CA VAL A 352 -9.80 1.11 -43.52
C VAL A 352 -10.46 1.96 -44.60
N ASN A 353 -11.77 2.18 -44.50
CA ASN A 353 -12.58 2.77 -45.56
C ASN A 353 -13.01 4.21 -45.27
N GLY A 354 -12.70 4.73 -44.07
CA GLY A 354 -13.16 6.03 -43.63
C GLY A 354 -14.68 6.14 -43.48
N ASP A 355 -15.13 7.35 -43.19
CA ASP A 355 -16.53 7.64 -42.84
C ASP A 355 -17.51 7.65 -44.04
N GLU A 356 -16.99 7.82 -45.26
CA GLU A 356 -17.82 7.98 -46.48
C GLU A 356 -18.51 6.68 -46.92
N SER A 357 -17.94 5.54 -46.57
CA SER A 357 -18.49 4.22 -46.88
C SER A 357 -19.65 3.80 -45.96
N ILE A 358 -19.87 4.53 -44.85
CA ILE A 358 -20.80 4.11 -43.79
C ILE A 358 -22.19 4.75 -44.01
N PRO A 359 -23.26 3.93 -44.14
CA PRO A 359 -24.63 4.41 -44.25
C PRO A 359 -25.02 5.34 -43.09
N LYS A 360 -25.79 6.41 -43.36
CA LYS A 360 -26.18 7.41 -42.35
C LYS A 360 -26.86 6.79 -41.11
N GLN A 361 -27.60 5.69 -41.31
CA GLN A 361 -28.30 4.97 -40.24
C GLN A 361 -27.32 4.23 -39.29
N GLU A 362 -26.18 3.78 -39.81
CA GLU A 362 -25.16 3.01 -39.07
C GLU A 362 -24.09 3.90 -38.43
N ARG A 363 -23.86 5.11 -38.97
CA ARG A 363 -22.83 6.06 -38.45
C ARG A 363 -22.94 6.32 -36.95
N ARG A 364 -24.17 6.42 -36.42
CA ARG A 364 -24.38 6.63 -34.98
C ARG A 364 -23.76 5.50 -34.15
N GLU A 365 -23.95 4.27 -34.58
CA GLU A 365 -23.42 3.09 -33.90
C GLU A 365 -21.89 3.06 -33.99
N VAL A 366 -21.36 3.25 -35.20
CA VAL A 366 -19.90 3.29 -35.43
C VAL A 366 -19.25 4.38 -34.56
N TYR A 367 -19.76 5.61 -34.59
CA TYR A 367 -19.23 6.70 -33.77
C TYR A 367 -19.37 6.46 -32.28
N SER A 368 -20.45 5.80 -31.83
CA SER A 368 -20.60 5.43 -30.42
C SER A 368 -19.53 4.43 -30.00
N HIS A 369 -19.23 3.43 -30.83
CA HIS A 369 -18.17 2.45 -30.58
C HIS A 369 -16.79 3.12 -30.61
N THR A 370 -16.53 4.02 -31.56
CA THR A 370 -15.28 4.77 -31.65
C THR A 370 -15.07 5.68 -30.44
N PHE A 371 -16.09 6.44 -30.04
CA PHE A 371 -16.04 7.27 -28.84
C PHE A 371 -15.82 6.43 -27.58
N PHE A 372 -16.51 5.30 -27.46
CA PHE A 372 -16.30 4.35 -26.37
C PHE A 372 -14.84 3.88 -26.33
N HIS A 373 -14.27 3.50 -27.48
CA HIS A 373 -12.89 3.04 -27.57
C HIS A 373 -11.88 4.12 -27.15
N ILE A 374 -11.99 5.35 -27.67
CA ILE A 374 -11.13 6.48 -27.28
C ILE A 374 -11.23 6.75 -25.77
N ARG A 375 -12.44 6.65 -25.21
CA ARG A 375 -12.65 6.81 -23.77
C ARG A 375 -12.04 5.67 -22.95
N GLN A 376 -12.07 4.42 -23.44
CA GLN A 376 -11.41 3.30 -22.78
C GLN A 376 -9.89 3.46 -22.78
N GLN A 377 -9.31 3.95 -23.88
CA GLN A 377 -7.88 4.28 -23.93
C GLN A 377 -7.52 5.29 -22.84
N TYR A 378 -8.28 6.38 -22.71
CA TYR A 378 -8.06 7.36 -21.65
C TYR A 378 -8.15 6.75 -20.23
N HIS A 379 -9.13 5.89 -19.96
CA HIS A 379 -9.23 5.22 -18.66
C HIS A 379 -8.07 4.25 -18.39
N LEU A 380 -7.56 3.57 -19.43
CA LEU A 380 -6.35 2.76 -19.32
C LEU A 380 -5.13 3.64 -18.98
N PHE A 381 -4.99 4.81 -19.61
CA PHE A 381 -3.94 5.78 -19.26
C PHE A 381 -3.99 6.23 -17.83
N GLU A 382 -5.18 6.61 -17.37
CA GLU A 382 -5.39 7.03 -16.00
C GLU A 382 -4.97 5.94 -15.01
N ARG A 383 -5.30 4.67 -15.32
CA ARG A 383 -4.90 3.51 -14.50
C ARG A 383 -3.40 3.24 -14.55
N LEU A 384 -2.77 3.28 -15.73
CA LEU A 384 -1.32 3.13 -15.86
C LEU A 384 -0.59 4.25 -15.10
N HIS A 385 -1.04 5.49 -15.20
CA HIS A 385 -0.45 6.60 -14.44
C HIS A 385 -0.52 6.36 -12.93
N LYS A 386 -1.67 5.91 -12.43
CA LYS A 386 -1.83 5.53 -11.02
C LYS A 386 -0.89 4.39 -10.63
N GLY A 387 -0.72 3.38 -11.49
CA GLY A 387 0.25 2.30 -11.27
C GLY A 387 1.70 2.78 -11.18
N HIS A 388 2.12 3.73 -12.05
CA HIS A 388 3.45 4.33 -11.96
C HIS A 388 3.64 5.16 -10.68
N LYS A 389 2.65 5.99 -10.32
CA LYS A 389 2.68 6.75 -9.06
C LYS A 389 2.80 5.82 -7.84
N CYS A 390 2.08 4.70 -7.86
CA CYS A 390 2.15 3.65 -6.85
C CYS A 390 3.59 3.12 -6.68
N ILE A 391 4.19 2.54 -7.74
CA ILE A 391 5.55 1.98 -7.64
C ILE A 391 6.60 3.04 -7.33
N LEU A 392 6.43 4.28 -7.81
CA LEU A 392 7.33 5.38 -7.49
C LEU A 392 7.28 5.75 -6.01
N THR A 393 6.10 5.67 -5.38
CA THR A 393 5.96 5.90 -3.94
C THR A 393 6.74 4.82 -3.17
N THR A 394 6.63 3.56 -3.60
CA THR A 394 7.39 2.45 -3.02
C THR A 394 8.91 2.61 -3.21
N ILE A 395 9.35 2.95 -4.43
CA ILE A 395 10.75 3.21 -4.75
C ILE A 395 11.27 4.36 -3.89
N HIS A 396 10.53 5.47 -3.78
CA HIS A 396 10.93 6.59 -2.94
C HIS A 396 11.09 6.19 -1.47
N ARG A 397 10.19 5.35 -0.93
CA ARG A 397 10.32 4.80 0.43
C ARG A 397 11.63 4.01 0.58
N GLN A 398 11.94 3.13 -0.36
CA GLN A 398 13.21 2.40 -0.37
C GLN A 398 14.42 3.34 -0.56
N CYS A 399 14.31 4.41 -1.33
CA CYS A 399 15.39 5.40 -1.48
C CYS A 399 15.75 6.05 -0.13
N VAL A 400 14.74 6.39 0.68
CA VAL A 400 14.95 6.95 2.03
C VAL A 400 15.65 5.93 2.91
N GLU A 401 15.20 4.68 2.89
CA GLU A 401 15.79 3.58 3.67
C GLU A 401 17.25 3.30 3.25
N VAL A 402 17.52 3.22 1.95
CA VAL A 402 18.89 3.04 1.41
C VAL A 402 19.80 4.17 1.87
N ARG A 403 19.34 5.42 1.77
CA ARG A 403 20.10 6.60 2.20
C ARG A 403 20.40 6.58 3.70
N GLU A 404 19.43 6.16 4.51
CA GLU A 404 19.62 6.02 5.95
C GLU A 404 20.63 4.93 6.29
N GLN A 405 20.50 3.73 5.71
CA GLN A 405 21.42 2.62 5.96
C GLN A 405 22.85 2.92 5.46
N GLU A 406 22.99 3.57 4.30
CA GLU A 406 24.29 4.02 3.79
C GLU A 406 24.94 5.04 4.72
N GLY A 407 24.19 6.04 5.19
CA GLY A 407 24.67 7.04 6.14
C GLY A 407 25.12 6.43 7.46
N VAL A 408 24.34 5.49 8.01
CA VAL A 408 24.68 4.73 9.23
C VAL A 408 25.95 3.90 9.01
N LEU A 409 26.05 3.17 7.90
CA LEU A 409 27.22 2.36 7.57
C LEU A 409 28.49 3.22 7.43
N ASN A 410 28.41 4.35 6.72
CA ASN A 410 29.54 5.24 6.52
C ASN A 410 29.99 5.90 7.84
N SER A 411 29.05 6.34 8.69
CA SER A 411 29.38 6.86 10.02
C SER A 411 30.04 5.80 10.91
N ALA A 412 29.50 4.56 10.91
CA ALA A 412 30.07 3.45 11.64
C ALA A 412 31.48 3.10 11.14
N TYR A 413 31.72 3.18 9.83
CA TYR A 413 33.02 2.93 9.22
C TYR A 413 34.04 3.97 9.71
N GLN A 414 33.74 5.26 9.61
CA GLN A 414 34.63 6.34 10.05
C GLN A 414 34.98 6.25 11.55
N SER A 415 33.98 5.92 12.38
CA SER A 415 34.18 5.68 13.81
C SER A 415 35.09 4.47 14.07
N THR A 416 34.91 3.38 13.33
CA THR A 416 35.70 2.15 13.51
C THR A 416 37.13 2.34 13.00
N GLU A 417 37.30 3.02 11.87
CA GLU A 417 38.61 3.34 11.30
C GLU A 417 39.44 4.21 12.24
N SER A 418 38.87 5.32 12.72
CA SER A 418 39.54 6.20 13.69
C SER A 418 39.91 5.50 14.99
N LEU A 419 39.00 4.69 15.55
CA LEU A 419 39.26 3.88 16.74
C LEU A 419 40.41 2.89 16.50
N THR A 420 40.41 2.20 15.37
CA THR A 420 41.43 1.19 15.03
C THR A 420 42.80 1.85 14.82
N GLN A 421 42.85 2.99 14.13
CA GLN A 421 44.09 3.78 13.96
C GLN A 421 44.61 4.26 15.31
N HIS A 422 43.74 4.74 16.19
CA HIS A 422 44.13 5.19 17.53
C HIS A 422 44.72 4.04 18.35
N ILE A 423 44.06 2.88 18.39
CA ILE A 423 44.54 1.68 19.08
C ILE A 423 45.88 1.24 18.50
N TYR A 424 46.04 1.26 17.18
CA TYR A 424 47.30 0.91 16.52
C TYR A 424 48.44 1.84 16.93
N HIS A 425 48.24 3.16 16.91
CA HIS A 425 49.25 4.12 17.34
C HIS A 425 49.61 3.97 18.81
N MET A 426 48.62 3.75 19.69
CA MET A 426 48.88 3.46 21.10
C MET A 426 49.72 2.19 21.26
N GLN A 427 49.35 1.12 20.55
CA GLN A 427 50.06 -0.16 20.62
C GLN A 427 51.51 -0.04 20.18
N GLN A 428 51.80 0.69 19.10
CA GLN A 428 53.16 0.92 18.65
C GLN A 428 53.98 1.69 19.70
N ALA A 429 53.40 2.73 20.29
CA ALA A 429 54.08 3.52 21.32
C ALA A 429 54.40 2.69 22.58
N ASP A 430 53.47 1.82 23.01
CA ASP A 430 53.70 0.95 24.16
C ASP A 430 54.71 -0.16 23.85
N MET A 431 54.69 -0.70 22.63
CA MET A 431 55.69 -1.65 22.13
C MET A 431 57.11 -1.07 22.11
N ASP A 432 57.28 0.17 21.64
CA ASP A 432 58.58 0.84 21.62
C ASP A 432 59.15 1.05 23.02
N ARG A 433 58.29 1.33 24.01
CA ARG A 433 58.69 1.41 25.42
C ARG A 433 59.15 0.06 25.95
N LEU A 434 58.39 -1.01 25.66
CA LEU A 434 58.72 -2.37 26.07
C LEU A 434 60.02 -2.87 25.44
N ARG A 435 60.27 -2.58 24.16
CA ARG A 435 61.55 -2.89 23.48
C ARG A 435 62.73 -2.25 24.22
N LYS A 436 62.65 -0.95 24.54
CA LYS A 436 63.68 -0.24 25.30
C LYS A 436 63.92 -0.86 26.69
N MET A 437 62.86 -1.26 27.39
CA MET A 437 62.98 -1.91 28.70
C MET A 437 63.66 -3.29 28.62
N VAL A 438 63.38 -4.07 27.56
CA VAL A 438 64.04 -5.36 27.31
C VAL A 438 65.53 -5.17 27.00
N GLU A 439 65.89 -4.12 26.28
CA GLU A 439 67.29 -3.75 25.99
C GLU A 439 68.06 -3.31 27.25
N THR A 440 67.44 -2.55 28.15
CA THR A 440 68.12 -2.06 29.36
C THR A 440 68.21 -3.08 30.49
N ASN A 441 67.21 -3.95 30.67
CA ASN A 441 67.14 -4.87 31.82
C ASN A 441 67.72 -6.28 31.55
N GLY A 442 68.28 -6.54 30.36
CA GLY A 442 68.98 -7.78 30.05
C GLY A 442 68.10 -9.04 30.12
N LYS A 443 67.45 -9.40 29.00
CA LYS A 443 66.77 -10.70 28.74
C LYS A 443 66.07 -11.36 29.96
N GLU A 444 65.22 -10.64 30.69
CA GLU A 444 64.20 -11.33 31.49
C GLU A 444 63.27 -12.11 30.57
N SER A 445 63.14 -13.42 30.78
CA SER A 445 62.34 -14.30 29.92
C SER A 445 60.85 -13.95 29.86
N SER A 446 60.31 -13.22 30.85
CA SER A 446 58.90 -12.79 30.92
C SER A 446 58.62 -11.57 30.05
N LEU A 447 59.46 -10.53 30.11
CA LEU A 447 59.34 -9.32 29.28
C LEU A 447 59.52 -9.65 27.79
N ALA A 448 60.48 -10.51 27.45
CA ALA A 448 60.69 -10.97 26.07
C ALA A 448 59.51 -11.81 25.54
N ARG A 449 58.88 -12.64 26.38
CA ARG A 449 57.67 -13.39 26.01
C ARG A 449 56.46 -12.48 25.77
N THR A 450 56.29 -11.46 26.62
CA THR A 450 55.18 -10.50 26.49
C THR A 450 55.36 -9.62 25.26
N LEU A 451 56.60 -9.20 24.98
CA LEU A 451 56.94 -8.50 23.74
C LEU A 451 56.57 -9.35 22.50
N ALA A 452 56.96 -10.63 22.46
CA ALA A 452 56.60 -11.52 21.35
C ALA A 452 55.08 -11.69 21.19
N GLN A 453 54.34 -11.80 22.29
CA GLN A 453 52.86 -11.85 22.26
C GLN A 453 52.27 -10.56 21.69
N TRP A 454 52.81 -9.40 22.08
CA TRP A 454 52.31 -8.12 21.57
C TRP A 454 52.72 -7.85 20.12
N GLU A 455 53.88 -8.35 19.66
CA GLU A 455 54.23 -8.36 18.22
C GLU A 455 53.21 -9.16 17.42
N GLN A 456 52.76 -10.30 17.94
CA GLN A 456 51.71 -11.11 17.30
C GLN A 456 50.36 -10.36 17.27
N LEU A 457 49.94 -9.74 18.37
CA LEU A 457 48.71 -8.93 18.42
C LEU A 457 48.79 -7.73 17.47
N SER A 458 49.96 -7.08 17.37
CA SER A 458 50.18 -5.95 16.47
C SER A 458 50.10 -6.38 15.00
N HIS A 459 50.60 -7.57 14.68
CA HIS A 459 50.43 -8.16 13.35
C HIS A 459 48.95 -8.41 13.02
N GLN A 460 48.18 -8.97 13.96
CA GLN A 460 46.73 -9.15 13.80
C GLN A 460 46.01 -7.81 13.62
N LEU A 461 46.34 -6.80 14.41
CA LEU A 461 45.74 -5.46 14.28
C LEU A 461 46.06 -4.82 12.92
N ASN A 462 47.28 -4.99 12.41
CA ASN A 462 47.67 -4.51 11.08
C ASN A 462 46.89 -5.24 9.97
N GLN A 463 46.65 -6.55 10.11
CA GLN A 463 45.76 -7.29 9.20
C GLN A 463 44.33 -6.75 9.25
N HIS A 464 43.78 -6.46 10.44
CA HIS A 464 42.46 -5.86 10.58
C HIS A 464 42.39 -4.45 9.97
N LEU A 465 43.46 -3.66 10.06
CA LEU A 465 43.56 -2.34 9.41
C LEU A 465 43.54 -2.46 7.88
N GLN A 466 44.21 -3.48 7.32
CA GLN A 466 44.15 -3.77 5.89
C GLN A 466 42.75 -4.24 5.46
N ASN A 467 42.10 -5.08 6.26
CA ASN A 467 40.72 -5.50 5.99
C ASN A 467 39.74 -4.32 6.07
N LEU A 468 39.94 -3.40 7.02
CA LEU A 468 39.18 -2.13 7.10
C LEU A 468 39.35 -1.29 5.85
N SER A 469 40.59 -1.11 5.35
CA SER A 469 40.81 -0.30 4.15
C SER A 469 40.15 -0.91 2.91
N GLN A 470 40.19 -2.24 2.76
CA GLN A 470 39.48 -2.95 1.69
C GLN A 470 37.96 -2.75 1.80
N LEU A 471 37.42 -2.88 3.02
CA LEU A 471 36.00 -2.65 3.28
C LEU A 471 35.59 -1.20 2.98
N GLY A 472 36.46 -0.22 3.25
CA GLY A 472 36.24 1.18 2.91
C GLY A 472 36.11 1.43 1.41
N VAL A 473 36.91 0.76 0.58
CA VAL A 473 36.80 0.81 -0.89
C VAL A 473 35.47 0.23 -1.36
N GLU A 474 35.04 -0.89 -0.79
CA GLU A 474 33.76 -1.51 -1.12
C GLU A 474 32.56 -0.65 -0.71
N ILE A 475 32.58 -0.07 0.49
CA ILE A 475 31.56 0.88 0.96
C ILE A 475 31.52 2.11 0.04
N GLY A 476 32.67 2.64 -0.37
CA GLY A 476 32.75 3.74 -1.34
C GLY A 476 32.10 3.40 -2.68
N ARG A 477 32.29 2.17 -3.18
CA ARG A 477 31.64 1.69 -4.41
C ARG A 477 30.13 1.58 -4.23
N LEU A 478 29.67 1.03 -3.10
CA LEU A 478 28.23 0.93 -2.78
C LEU A 478 27.57 2.30 -2.67
N ARG A 479 28.29 3.30 -2.15
CA ARG A 479 27.81 4.68 -2.09
C ARG A 479 27.63 5.29 -3.48
N GLN A 480 28.59 5.11 -4.38
CA GLN A 480 28.47 5.59 -5.76
C GLN A 480 27.31 4.92 -6.50
N GLU A 481 27.13 3.61 -6.27
CA GLU A 481 25.99 2.84 -6.79
C GLU A 481 24.66 3.39 -6.22
N THR A 482 24.61 3.69 -4.91
CA THR A 482 23.47 4.33 -4.23
C THR A 482 23.10 5.67 -4.85
N GLU A 483 24.07 6.56 -5.05
CA GLU A 483 23.84 7.87 -5.67
C GLU A 483 23.27 7.75 -7.09
N THR A 484 23.71 6.74 -7.84
CA THR A 484 23.21 6.47 -9.19
C THR A 484 21.72 6.08 -9.16
N TYR A 485 21.32 5.18 -8.27
CA TYR A 485 19.92 4.77 -8.14
C TYR A 485 19.02 5.88 -7.59
N LEU A 486 19.52 6.71 -6.66
CA LEU A 486 18.79 7.87 -6.15
C LEU A 486 18.54 8.90 -7.25
N ARG A 487 19.54 9.20 -8.08
CA ARG A 487 19.40 10.12 -9.20
C ARG A 487 18.37 9.62 -10.22
N LEU A 488 18.41 8.32 -10.53
CA LEU A 488 17.43 7.69 -11.41
C LEU A 488 16.01 7.81 -10.83
N ALA A 489 15.82 7.58 -9.53
CA ALA A 489 14.50 7.73 -8.89
C ALA A 489 13.93 9.17 -9.00
N ASP A 490 14.77 10.19 -8.85
CA ASP A 490 14.36 11.60 -9.03
C ASP A 490 14.01 11.93 -10.49
N GLU A 491 14.79 11.39 -11.44
CA GLU A 491 14.49 11.50 -12.88
C GLU A 491 13.12 10.88 -13.19
N LEU A 492 12.82 9.70 -12.64
CA LEU A 492 11.53 9.03 -12.81
C LEU A 492 10.36 9.79 -12.20
N LYS A 493 10.54 10.35 -11.00
CA LYS A 493 9.52 11.17 -10.34
C LYS A 493 9.16 12.37 -11.22
N THR A 494 10.19 13.06 -11.73
CA THR A 494 10.01 14.20 -12.63
C THR A 494 9.33 13.80 -13.94
N ALA A 495 9.68 12.64 -14.52
CA ALA A 495 9.03 12.12 -15.72
C ALA A 495 7.54 11.80 -15.48
N SER A 496 7.21 11.20 -14.33
CA SER A 496 5.82 10.92 -13.93
C SER A 496 4.99 12.19 -13.78
N GLU A 497 5.51 13.24 -13.15
CA GLU A 497 4.79 14.53 -13.02
C GLU A 497 4.50 15.17 -14.38
N ARG A 498 5.45 15.12 -15.32
CA ARG A 498 5.26 15.64 -16.70
C ARG A 498 4.16 14.89 -17.45
N ASN A 499 4.01 13.59 -17.21
CA ASN A 499 2.98 12.77 -17.87
C ASN A 499 1.56 13.21 -17.51
N GLU A 500 1.35 13.76 -16.33
CA GLU A 500 0.02 14.21 -15.88
C GLU A 500 -0.57 15.28 -16.79
N THR A 501 0.26 16.25 -17.21
CA THR A 501 -0.12 17.27 -18.19
C THR A 501 -0.44 16.67 -19.55
N ILE A 502 0.37 15.70 -20.00
CA ILE A 502 0.16 15.02 -21.28
C ILE A 502 -1.19 14.27 -21.31
N PHE A 503 -1.59 13.64 -20.20
CA PHE A 503 -2.90 12.99 -20.10
C PHE A 503 -4.06 13.98 -20.17
N TYR A 504 -3.91 15.14 -19.53
CA TYR A 504 -4.90 16.21 -19.62
C TYR A 504 -5.06 16.70 -21.05
N ASP A 505 -3.94 16.94 -21.74
CA ASP A 505 -3.95 17.37 -23.14
C ASP A 505 -4.58 16.30 -24.06
N PHE A 506 -4.26 15.02 -23.86
CA PHE A 506 -4.88 13.92 -24.59
C PHE A 506 -6.41 13.91 -24.42
N TYR A 507 -6.89 14.07 -23.18
CA TYR A 507 -8.31 14.14 -22.88
C TYR A 507 -9.00 15.30 -23.60
N GLN A 508 -8.40 16.49 -23.54
CA GLN A 508 -8.93 17.69 -24.19
C GLN A 508 -8.95 17.55 -25.71
N GLN A 509 -7.88 17.03 -26.30
CA GLN A 509 -7.74 16.94 -27.77
C GLN A 509 -8.60 15.85 -28.40
N TYR A 510 -8.69 14.67 -27.79
CA TYR A 510 -9.30 13.50 -28.41
C TYR A 510 -10.66 13.15 -27.82
N VAL A 511 -10.78 13.06 -26.49
CA VAL A 511 -12.03 12.62 -25.84
C VAL A 511 -13.14 13.67 -26.01
N ILE A 512 -12.85 14.95 -25.74
CA ILE A 512 -13.85 16.03 -25.89
C ILE A 512 -14.24 16.22 -27.35
N ARG A 513 -13.26 16.15 -28.26
CA ARG A 513 -13.51 16.27 -29.70
C ARG A 513 -14.37 15.12 -30.24
N ALA A 514 -14.07 13.88 -29.85
CA ALA A 514 -14.89 12.72 -30.21
C ALA A 514 -16.32 12.84 -29.64
N ARG A 515 -16.48 13.31 -28.41
CA ARG A 515 -17.79 13.57 -27.79
C ARG A 515 -18.60 14.60 -28.58
N LYS A 516 -17.95 15.68 -29.02
CA LYS A 516 -18.59 16.72 -29.84
C LYS A 516 -19.09 16.14 -31.17
N ILE A 517 -18.25 15.39 -31.88
CA ILE A 517 -18.61 14.72 -33.15
C ILE A 517 -19.79 13.78 -32.95
N TYR A 518 -19.79 12.97 -31.88
CA TYR A 518 -20.91 12.08 -31.56
C TYR A 518 -22.21 12.85 -31.26
N SER A 519 -22.13 13.97 -30.52
CA SER A 519 -23.28 14.82 -30.22
C SER A 519 -23.87 15.46 -31.46
N ASP A 520 -23.03 15.93 -32.38
CA ASP A 520 -23.45 16.52 -33.65
C ASP A 520 -24.13 15.49 -34.56
N ALA A 521 -23.64 14.25 -34.57
CA ALA A 521 -24.28 13.14 -35.27
C ALA A 521 -25.66 12.80 -34.70
N LYS A 522 -25.85 12.93 -33.38
CA LYS A 522 -27.13 12.67 -32.70
C LYS A 522 -28.19 13.74 -33.02
N SER A 523 -27.80 15.00 -33.20
CA SER A 523 -28.72 16.12 -33.43
C SER A 523 -29.21 16.23 -34.89
N ASN A 524 -28.80 15.32 -35.78
CA ASN A 524 -29.16 15.33 -37.21
C ASN A 524 -28.73 16.62 -37.96
N ASN A 525 -27.84 17.43 -37.36
CA ASN A 525 -27.19 18.55 -38.04
C ASN A 525 -26.18 17.98 -39.05
N GLY A 526 -26.70 17.65 -40.23
CA GLY A 526 -25.96 17.04 -41.34
C GLY A 526 -24.88 17.95 -41.91
N MET A 527 -23.77 18.12 -41.19
CA MET A 527 -22.53 18.56 -41.80
C MET A 527 -21.74 17.29 -42.14
N SER A 528 -21.76 16.91 -43.42
CA SER A 528 -20.78 15.98 -43.98
C SER A 528 -19.40 16.49 -43.63
N THR A 529 -18.62 15.67 -42.94
CA THR A 529 -17.25 16.04 -42.60
C THR A 529 -16.34 14.85 -42.73
N VAL A 530 -15.71 14.81 -43.89
CA VAL A 530 -14.45 14.13 -44.22
C VAL A 530 -13.74 13.62 -42.97
N GLY A 531 -13.68 12.30 -42.79
CA GLY A 531 -12.73 11.60 -41.93
C GLY A 531 -12.68 11.94 -40.43
N ARG A 532 -13.41 12.93 -39.90
CA ARG A 532 -13.12 13.54 -38.60
C ARG A 532 -13.04 12.56 -37.44
N MET A 533 -13.92 11.56 -37.39
CA MET A 533 -13.91 10.55 -36.32
C MET A 533 -12.77 9.53 -36.53
N ALA A 534 -12.48 9.15 -37.78
CA ALA A 534 -11.35 8.28 -38.10
C ALA A 534 -10.01 8.97 -37.77
N ASP A 535 -9.86 10.25 -38.11
CA ASP A 535 -8.66 11.04 -37.79
C ASP A 535 -8.43 11.15 -36.28
N VAL A 536 -9.50 11.42 -35.52
CA VAL A 536 -9.44 11.49 -34.06
C VAL A 536 -9.06 10.13 -33.46
N LEU A 537 -9.59 9.03 -34.00
CA LEU A 537 -9.25 7.68 -33.56
C LEU A 537 -7.79 7.32 -33.87
N VAL A 538 -7.34 7.54 -35.10
CA VAL A 538 -5.96 7.21 -35.52
C VAL A 538 -4.95 8.09 -34.78
N GLY A 539 -5.24 9.39 -34.66
CA GLY A 539 -4.41 10.32 -33.90
C GLY A 539 -4.36 9.98 -32.42
N ALA A 540 -5.51 9.64 -31.81
CA ALA A 540 -5.56 9.16 -30.43
C ALA A 540 -4.69 7.91 -30.29
N LYS A 541 -4.84 6.92 -31.17
CA LYS A 541 -4.03 5.69 -31.13
C LYS A 541 -2.54 5.99 -31.18
N GLN A 542 -2.08 6.73 -32.19
CA GLN A 542 -0.65 6.99 -32.38
C GLN A 542 -0.06 7.75 -31.20
N GLN A 543 -0.74 8.81 -30.76
CA GLN A 543 -0.27 9.64 -29.66
C GLN A 543 -0.15 8.83 -28.37
N ALA A 544 -1.12 7.98 -28.12
CA ALA A 544 -1.13 7.25 -26.87
C ALA A 544 -0.16 6.04 -26.89
N GLU A 545 0.09 5.38 -28.02
CA GLU A 545 1.17 4.36 -28.13
C GLU A 545 2.52 5.01 -27.87
N LYS A 546 2.73 6.20 -28.43
CA LYS A 546 3.92 7.02 -28.19
C LYS A 546 4.09 7.35 -26.70
N ILE A 547 3.07 7.88 -26.05
CA ILE A 547 3.12 8.24 -24.61
C ILE A 547 3.49 7.04 -23.74
N ILE A 548 2.93 5.85 -24.03
CA ILE A 548 3.20 4.67 -23.21
C ILE A 548 4.62 4.19 -23.44
N LEU A 549 5.03 4.00 -24.68
CA LEU A 549 6.35 3.45 -24.99
C LEU A 549 7.48 4.40 -24.57
N GLU A 550 7.35 5.69 -24.86
CA GLU A 550 8.40 6.67 -24.59
C GLU A 550 8.47 7.08 -23.12
N THR A 551 7.34 7.16 -22.42
CA THR A 551 7.31 7.81 -21.09
C THR A 551 6.90 6.92 -19.93
N LEU A 552 6.21 5.81 -20.18
CA LEU A 552 5.76 4.89 -19.12
C LEU A 552 6.59 3.61 -19.11
N ASN A 553 6.74 2.98 -20.26
CA ASN A 553 7.44 1.71 -20.43
C ASN A 553 8.93 1.87 -20.75
N GLY A 554 9.40 3.09 -21.05
CA GLY A 554 10.82 3.39 -21.24
C GLY A 554 11.66 3.18 -19.96
N TYR A 555 11.01 3.13 -18.81
CA TYR A 555 11.65 2.99 -17.51
C TYR A 555 11.22 1.67 -16.85
N ASN A 556 12.14 0.72 -16.69
CA ASN A 556 11.82 -0.56 -16.09
C ASN A 556 11.79 -0.45 -14.55
N PHE A 557 10.68 0.09 -14.02
CA PHE A 557 10.49 0.32 -12.58
C PHE A 557 10.67 -0.95 -11.74
N ALA A 558 10.25 -2.11 -12.25
CA ALA A 558 10.39 -3.39 -11.56
C ALA A 558 11.88 -3.73 -11.32
N ARG A 559 12.72 -3.58 -12.34
CA ARG A 559 14.17 -3.81 -12.21
C ARG A 559 14.81 -2.85 -11.22
N GLN A 560 14.40 -1.58 -11.22
CA GLN A 560 14.92 -0.62 -10.26
C GLN A 560 14.53 -0.95 -8.82
N TYR A 561 13.27 -1.32 -8.59
CA TYR A 561 12.79 -1.77 -7.28
C TYR A 561 13.59 -2.98 -6.76
N VAL A 562 13.80 -3.99 -7.61
CA VAL A 562 14.59 -5.18 -7.26
C VAL A 562 16.05 -4.83 -6.99
N ALA A 563 16.65 -3.99 -7.82
CA ALA A 563 18.05 -3.57 -7.66
C ALA A 563 18.27 -2.79 -6.36
N MET A 564 17.33 -1.95 -5.96
CA MET A 564 17.40 -1.24 -4.68
C MET A 564 17.22 -2.17 -3.48
N GLY A 565 16.34 -3.17 -3.60
CA GLY A 565 16.22 -4.24 -2.59
C GLY A 565 17.51 -5.04 -2.42
N ASP A 566 18.17 -5.42 -3.52
CA ASP A 566 19.47 -6.10 -3.48
C ASP A 566 20.56 -5.21 -2.85
N LEU A 567 20.55 -3.91 -3.16
CA LEU A 567 21.47 -2.94 -2.58
C LEU A 567 21.30 -2.82 -1.06
N LEU A 568 20.06 -2.78 -0.55
CA LEU A 568 19.78 -2.80 0.90
C LEU A 568 20.37 -4.04 1.56
N MET A 569 20.17 -5.21 0.95
CA MET A 569 20.73 -6.47 1.47
C MET A 569 22.26 -6.45 1.49
N ARG A 570 22.91 -5.92 0.45
CA ARG A 570 24.37 -5.79 0.38
C ARG A 570 24.91 -4.81 1.41
N LEU A 571 24.26 -3.66 1.61
CA LEU A 571 24.60 -2.69 2.66
C LEU A 571 24.49 -3.32 4.06
N GLY A 572 23.41 -4.07 4.32
CA GLY A 572 23.20 -4.80 5.57
C GLY A 572 24.34 -5.80 5.86
N ARG A 573 24.72 -6.62 4.88
CA ARG A 573 25.85 -7.56 5.04
C ARG A 573 27.16 -6.87 5.39
N LYS A 574 27.47 -5.75 4.72
CA LYS A 574 28.71 -4.99 4.97
C LYS A 574 28.70 -4.32 6.33
N ARG A 575 27.53 -3.91 6.82
CA ARG A 575 27.35 -3.43 8.20
C ARG A 575 27.66 -4.54 9.22
N ASP A 576 27.17 -5.75 9.00
CA ASP A 576 27.43 -6.88 9.89
C ASP A 576 28.92 -7.25 9.92
N GLU A 577 29.58 -7.26 8.76
CA GLU A 577 31.03 -7.46 8.63
C GLU A 577 31.83 -6.39 9.40
N LEU A 578 31.44 -5.12 9.27
CA LEU A 578 32.08 -4.00 9.98
C LEU A 578 31.92 -4.12 11.50
N LEU A 579 30.72 -4.48 11.97
CA LEU A 579 30.44 -4.66 13.40
C LEU A 579 31.26 -5.81 14.00
N ALA A 580 31.40 -6.92 13.27
CA ALA A 580 32.24 -8.04 13.68
C ALA A 580 33.71 -7.61 13.81
N LEU A 581 34.22 -6.86 12.83
CA LEU A 581 35.60 -6.37 12.82
C LEU A 581 35.85 -5.36 13.96
N LYS A 582 34.91 -4.44 14.21
CA LYS A 582 34.96 -3.52 15.35
C LYS A 582 35.07 -4.29 16.67
N GLY A 583 34.27 -5.35 16.84
CA GLY A 583 34.34 -6.23 18.01
C GLY A 583 35.73 -6.83 18.21
N GLN A 584 36.31 -7.40 17.16
CA GLN A 584 37.66 -7.99 17.20
C GLN A 584 38.74 -6.98 17.58
N VAL A 585 38.70 -5.78 17.00
CA VAL A 585 39.66 -4.70 17.33
C VAL A 585 39.54 -4.27 18.79
N THR A 586 38.31 -4.14 19.31
CA THR A 586 38.11 -3.78 20.72
C THR A 586 38.61 -4.88 21.67
N GLU A 587 38.44 -6.15 21.32
CA GLU A 587 38.94 -7.29 22.08
C GLU A 587 40.48 -7.30 22.12
N LEU A 588 41.14 -7.09 20.98
CA LEU A 588 42.60 -6.97 20.91
C LEU A 588 43.14 -5.84 21.79
N SER A 589 42.46 -4.70 21.82
CA SER A 589 42.82 -3.59 22.71
C SER A 589 42.68 -3.96 24.20
N SER A 590 41.60 -4.67 24.56
CA SER A 590 41.37 -5.13 25.93
C SER A 590 42.47 -6.10 26.40
N LEU A 591 42.85 -7.05 25.55
CA LEU A 591 43.92 -8.02 25.82
C LEU A 591 45.25 -7.31 26.06
N GLN A 592 45.59 -6.34 25.23
CA GLN A 592 46.81 -5.57 25.41
C GLN A 592 46.83 -4.79 26.73
N ARG A 593 45.73 -4.09 27.06
CA ARG A 593 45.60 -3.36 28.32
C ARG A 593 45.72 -4.29 29.53
N SER A 594 45.11 -5.47 29.48
CA SER A 594 45.23 -6.48 30.53
C SER A 594 46.69 -6.97 30.69
N GLY A 595 47.43 -7.12 29.58
CA GLY A 595 48.83 -7.52 29.60
C GLY A 595 49.75 -6.51 30.30
N ILE A 596 49.47 -5.21 30.18
CA ILE A 596 50.20 -4.15 30.92
C ILE A 596 50.05 -4.36 32.43
N TRP A 597 48.83 -4.64 32.89
CA TRP A 597 48.56 -4.88 34.30
C TRP A 597 49.27 -6.12 34.84
N VAL A 598 49.29 -7.20 34.08
CA VAL A 598 50.00 -8.43 34.45
C VAL A 598 51.51 -8.19 34.58
N LEU A 599 52.10 -7.40 33.68
CA LEU A 599 53.52 -7.03 33.79
C LEU A 599 53.82 -6.21 35.04
N LEU A 600 52.93 -5.27 35.38
CA LEU A 600 53.07 -4.44 36.59
C LEU A 600 52.99 -5.29 37.86
N GLU A 601 52.06 -6.23 37.92
CA GLU A 601 51.88 -7.16 39.04
C GLU A 601 53.11 -8.08 39.21
N GLN A 602 53.67 -8.59 38.11
CA GLN A 602 54.89 -9.42 38.15
C GLN A 602 56.11 -8.65 38.67
N GLN A 603 56.29 -7.39 38.26
CA GLN A 603 57.40 -6.55 38.73
C GLN A 603 57.25 -6.20 40.23
N LEU A 604 56.03 -5.96 40.70
CA LEU A 604 55.76 -5.75 42.13
C LEU A 604 56.06 -7.02 42.95
N GLN A 605 55.69 -8.20 42.46
CA GLN A 605 55.98 -9.48 43.12
C GLN A 605 57.47 -9.82 43.13
N GLN A 606 58.21 -9.53 42.06
CA GLN A 606 59.67 -9.72 42.01
C GLN A 606 60.40 -8.80 42.99
N ARG A 607 59.98 -7.52 43.11
CA ARG A 607 60.54 -6.60 44.12
C ARG A 607 60.22 -7.01 45.55
N SER A 608 59.06 -7.60 45.79
CA SER A 608 58.68 -8.18 47.08
C SER A 608 59.52 -9.43 47.41
N ARG A 609 59.90 -10.25 46.41
CA ARG A 609 60.81 -11.40 46.56
C ARG A 609 62.28 -11.03 46.69
N SER A 610 62.74 -9.94 46.07
CA SER A 610 64.13 -9.46 46.23
C SER A 610 64.38 -8.87 47.62
N HIS A 611 63.33 -8.38 48.30
CA HIS A 611 63.38 -8.02 49.72
C HIS A 611 63.28 -9.22 50.68
N GLN A 612 63.02 -10.44 50.20
CA GLN A 612 63.00 -11.68 51.00
C GLN A 612 64.36 -12.40 51.11
N TYR A 613 65.44 -11.85 50.54
CA TYR A 613 66.79 -12.43 50.67
C TYR A 613 67.69 -11.71 51.72
N GLU A 614 67.15 -10.73 52.45
CA GLU A 614 67.73 -10.22 53.70
C GLU A 614 66.74 -10.41 54.87
N ASN A 615 66.29 -11.65 55.11
CA ASN A 615 66.18 -12.26 56.45
C ASN A 615 65.44 -13.60 56.38
N VAL A 616 65.81 -14.47 57.31
CA VAL A 616 65.57 -15.90 57.42
C VAL A 616 64.09 -16.32 57.36
N ASP A 617 63.86 -17.37 56.55
CA ASP A 617 62.86 -18.44 56.62
C ASP A 617 61.84 -18.40 57.79
N VAL A 618 60.58 -18.15 57.45
CA VAL A 618 59.42 -18.73 58.16
C VAL A 618 58.43 -19.24 57.11
N THR A 619 58.67 -20.45 56.63
CA THR A 619 57.63 -21.25 55.98
C THR A 619 56.50 -21.57 56.96
N GLN A 620 55.25 -21.24 56.59
CA GLN A 620 54.03 -22.06 56.69
C GLN A 620 52.75 -21.22 56.67
N SER A 621 52.12 -21.08 55.50
CA SER A 621 50.76 -21.61 55.25
C SER A 621 50.24 -21.02 53.94
N MET A 622 49.95 -21.88 52.97
CA MET A 622 48.90 -21.66 51.96
C MET A 622 48.70 -22.99 51.24
N THR A 623 47.53 -23.59 51.45
CA THR A 623 47.14 -24.90 50.92
C THR A 623 46.72 -24.83 49.44
N PRO A 624 46.73 -25.96 48.70
CA PRO A 624 46.46 -26.03 47.26
C PRO A 624 45.03 -25.66 46.79
N ASP A 625 44.15 -25.19 47.68
CA ASP A 625 42.72 -24.99 47.38
C ASP A 625 42.40 -23.66 46.69
N MET A 626 43.25 -22.63 46.79
CA MET A 626 42.98 -21.33 46.15
C MET A 626 43.20 -21.36 44.63
N ALA A 627 44.02 -22.29 44.13
CA ALA A 627 44.27 -22.47 42.70
C ALA A 627 43.12 -23.20 41.97
N GLN A 628 42.23 -23.88 42.69
CA GLN A 628 41.05 -24.54 42.10
C GLN A 628 39.83 -23.63 41.99
N GLN A 629 39.70 -22.59 42.82
CA GLN A 629 38.57 -21.63 42.72
C GLN A 629 38.63 -20.76 41.45
N PHE A 630 39.82 -20.50 40.91
CA PHE A 630 39.97 -19.71 39.67
C PHE A 630 39.55 -20.47 38.41
N ARG A 631 39.60 -21.81 38.43
CA ARG A 631 39.25 -22.66 37.27
C ARG A 631 37.74 -22.92 37.11
N ARG A 632 36.91 -22.56 38.09
CA ARG A 632 35.45 -22.81 38.07
C ARG A 632 34.56 -21.57 37.82
N ARG A 633 35.13 -20.38 37.62
CA ARG A 633 34.33 -19.15 37.38
C ARG A 633 34.23 -18.71 35.92
N SER A 634 34.70 -19.52 34.97
CA SER A 634 34.47 -19.31 33.53
C SER A 634 33.19 -20.01 33.01
N SER A 635 32.26 -20.39 33.89
CA SER A 635 30.98 -20.97 33.47
C SER A 635 29.86 -20.69 34.50
N SER A 636 29.29 -19.48 34.47
CA SER A 636 27.87 -19.21 34.80
C SER A 636 27.64 -17.71 34.90
N ALA A 637 26.98 -17.13 33.89
CA ALA A 637 26.22 -15.92 34.06
C ALA A 637 24.82 -16.32 34.52
N SER A 638 24.41 -15.94 35.73
CA SER A 638 23.01 -15.71 36.12
C SER A 638 22.91 -15.25 37.57
N GLU A 639 22.19 -14.14 37.77
CA GLU A 639 21.32 -13.83 38.91
C GLU A 639 21.86 -13.33 40.27
N TYR A 640 21.14 -12.30 40.74
CA TYR A 640 21.01 -11.68 42.07
C TYR A 640 21.97 -10.58 42.54
N GLY A 641 21.34 -9.51 43.06
CA GLY A 641 21.90 -8.24 43.55
C GLY A 641 22.58 -8.30 44.94
N PRO A 642 22.84 -7.13 45.57
CA PRO A 642 23.95 -6.94 46.52
C PRO A 642 23.58 -7.25 47.99
N PRO A 643 24.59 -7.53 48.85
CA PRO A 643 24.55 -6.92 50.17
C PRO A 643 25.90 -6.49 50.78
N ASP A 644 25.75 -5.83 51.93
CA ASP A 644 26.59 -4.90 52.68
C ASP A 644 27.90 -5.38 53.37
N ARG A 645 28.65 -4.33 53.78
CA ARG A 645 29.87 -4.26 54.60
C ARG A 645 29.83 -4.99 55.95
N GLN A 646 30.97 -5.58 56.39
CA GLN A 646 31.62 -5.36 57.70
C GLN A 646 32.99 -6.11 57.83
N PRO A 647 33.88 -5.73 58.78
CA PRO A 647 35.34 -5.58 58.56
C PRO A 647 36.24 -6.74 59.01
N SER A 648 37.48 -6.73 58.52
CA SER A 648 38.50 -7.77 58.67
C SER A 648 39.40 -7.65 59.92
N VAL A 649 39.83 -8.81 60.41
CA VAL A 649 40.64 -9.11 61.60
C VAL A 649 42.14 -8.76 61.49
N TRP A 650 42.56 -7.93 60.53
CA TRP A 650 44.00 -7.76 60.21
C TRP A 650 44.69 -6.55 60.87
N SER A 651 44.28 -6.18 62.08
CA SER A 651 44.86 -5.07 62.85
C SER A 651 46.09 -5.42 63.70
N GLN A 652 46.79 -6.53 63.41
CA GLN A 652 47.99 -6.90 64.14
C GLN A 652 49.01 -7.53 63.21
N LEU A 653 50.09 -6.78 62.96
CA LEU A 653 51.48 -7.19 62.66
C LEU A 653 52.10 -6.22 61.66
N SER A 654 52.60 -5.09 62.17
CA SER A 654 53.48 -4.17 61.44
C SER A 654 54.83 -4.13 62.15
N ALA A 655 55.92 -4.45 61.44
CA ALA A 655 57.24 -3.94 61.79
C ALA A 655 58.15 -3.95 60.55
N GLU A 656 58.78 -2.80 60.36
CA GLU A 656 60.13 -2.55 59.81
C GLU A 656 60.34 -2.19 58.33
N LEU A 657 60.94 -0.98 58.22
CA LEU A 657 61.83 -0.41 57.21
C LEU A 657 61.24 0.52 56.13
N SER A 658 61.91 1.66 55.98
CA SER A 658 61.50 2.92 55.38
C SER A 658 62.40 3.31 54.22
N ASP A 659 61.85 3.92 53.17
CA ASP A 659 62.55 4.89 52.30
C ASP A 659 61.55 5.84 51.62
N SER A 660 61.62 7.14 51.92
CA SER A 660 60.56 8.12 51.64
C SER A 660 60.57 8.75 50.25
N ASP A 661 61.65 8.63 49.48
CA ASP A 661 61.79 9.35 48.20
C ASP A 661 61.14 8.64 47.00
N ILE A 662 60.88 7.34 47.11
CA ILE A 662 60.26 6.53 46.04
C ILE A 662 58.74 6.70 46.00
N ASN A 663 58.11 6.91 47.16
CA ASN A 663 56.66 7.03 47.29
C ASN A 663 56.10 8.31 46.65
N GLU A 664 56.86 9.42 46.62
CA GLU A 664 56.39 10.68 46.03
C GLU A 664 56.37 10.63 44.49
N GLN A 665 57.34 9.94 43.85
CA GLN A 665 57.37 9.74 42.40
C GLN A 665 56.32 8.72 41.92
N LEU A 666 56.06 7.69 42.72
CA LEU A 666 55.00 6.71 42.46
C LEU A 666 53.62 7.33 42.60
N GLU A 667 53.38 8.13 43.64
CA GLU A 667 52.11 8.88 43.78
C GLU A 667 51.89 9.86 42.62
N LYS A 668 52.93 10.60 42.18
CA LYS A 668 52.82 11.52 41.04
C LYS A 668 52.53 10.79 39.74
N SER A 669 53.09 9.60 39.55
CA SER A 669 52.86 8.76 38.36
C SER A 669 51.47 8.11 38.37
N LEU A 670 51.01 7.66 39.54
CA LEU A 670 49.67 7.09 39.74
C LEU A 670 48.56 8.14 39.61
N LYS A 671 48.75 9.36 40.12
CA LYS A 671 47.83 10.50 39.90
C LYS A 671 47.75 10.91 38.42
N LYS A 672 48.83 10.73 37.65
CA LYS A 672 48.85 10.96 36.19
C LYS A 672 48.08 9.88 35.43
N ILE A 673 48.25 8.61 35.81
CA ILE A 673 47.56 7.46 35.20
C ILE A 673 46.05 7.51 35.51
N THR A 674 45.67 7.88 36.74
CA THR A 674 44.26 8.02 37.16
C THR A 674 43.51 9.09 36.36
N ARG A 675 44.19 10.17 35.94
CA ARG A 675 43.63 11.22 35.05
C ARG A 675 43.43 10.78 33.60
N VAL A 676 44.13 9.75 33.14
CA VAL A 676 44.01 9.23 31.76
C VAL A 676 42.85 8.25 31.62
N ILE A 677 42.41 7.63 32.72
CA ILE A 677 41.36 6.61 32.77
C ILE A 677 39.94 7.23 32.81
N SER A 678 39.79 8.52 33.11
CA SER A 678 38.50 9.17 33.38
C SER A 678 37.72 9.68 32.16
N VAL A 679 37.86 9.08 30.97
CA VAL A 679 37.04 9.43 29.79
C VAL A 679 36.31 8.19 29.28
N PRO A 680 35.00 8.01 29.56
CA PRO A 680 34.24 6.86 29.06
C PRO A 680 33.32 7.24 27.89
N GLU A 681 33.24 6.37 26.88
CA GLU A 681 32.18 6.36 25.84
C GLU A 681 31.38 5.04 25.82
N ASN A 682 31.63 4.09 26.74
CA ASN A 682 31.03 2.75 26.69
C ASN A 682 30.88 2.12 28.10
N GLU A 683 29.67 1.67 28.47
CA GLU A 683 29.33 1.14 29.80
C GLU A 683 30.20 -0.06 30.24
N LYS A 684 30.57 -0.95 29.30
CA LYS A 684 31.47 -2.09 29.62
C LYS A 684 32.88 -1.65 29.99
N LEU A 685 33.39 -0.62 29.31
CA LEU A 685 34.69 -0.02 29.63
C LEU A 685 34.63 0.76 30.94
N GLU A 686 33.46 1.27 31.32
CA GLU A 686 33.25 1.96 32.58
C GLU A 686 33.27 0.99 33.77
N GLU A 687 32.67 -0.19 33.65
CA GLU A 687 32.76 -1.25 34.67
C GLU A 687 34.20 -1.79 34.84
N GLU A 688 34.92 -2.02 33.73
CA GLU A 688 36.33 -2.40 33.78
C GLU A 688 37.21 -1.30 34.38
N ASN A 689 37.00 -0.03 33.98
CA ASN A 689 37.73 1.10 34.57
C ASN A 689 37.43 1.24 36.07
N LYS A 690 36.19 1.03 36.49
CA LYS A 690 35.78 1.07 37.91
C LYS A 690 36.41 -0.07 38.71
N PHE A 691 36.48 -1.27 38.13
CA PHE A 691 37.19 -2.40 38.71
C PHE A 691 38.69 -2.13 38.86
N LEU A 692 39.33 -1.59 37.81
CA LEU A 692 40.75 -1.23 37.81
C LEU A 692 41.07 -0.10 38.78
N LEU A 693 40.20 0.91 38.89
CA LEU A 693 40.32 1.99 39.88
C LEU A 693 40.17 1.48 41.31
N THR A 694 39.26 0.55 41.56
CA THR A 694 39.09 -0.08 42.89
C THR A 694 40.35 -0.88 43.28
N ARG A 695 40.95 -1.58 42.31
CA ARG A 695 42.19 -2.34 42.51
C ARG A 695 43.41 -1.41 42.71
N LEU A 696 43.45 -0.27 42.00
CA LEU A 696 44.44 0.79 42.20
C LEU A 696 44.33 1.43 43.59
N SER A 697 43.12 1.76 44.06
CA SER A 697 42.91 2.29 45.41
C SER A 697 43.37 1.31 46.49
N SER A 698 43.13 0.01 46.30
CA SER A 698 43.63 -1.04 47.19
C SER A 698 45.17 -1.12 47.22
N VAL A 699 45.84 -0.95 46.08
CA VAL A 699 47.31 -0.93 46.00
C VAL A 699 47.89 0.35 46.62
N VAL A 700 47.22 1.49 46.46
CA VAL A 700 47.62 2.77 47.07
C VAL A 700 47.43 2.74 48.60
N GLU A 701 46.36 2.14 49.12
CA GLU A 701 46.18 1.93 50.57
C GLU A 701 47.26 1.01 51.14
N GLN A 702 47.68 -0.02 50.40
CA GLN A 702 48.78 -0.90 50.81
C GLN A 702 50.15 -0.18 50.81
N LEU A 703 50.33 0.84 49.95
CA LEU A 703 51.56 1.64 49.88
C LEU A 703 51.58 2.81 50.89
N SER A 704 50.43 3.38 51.24
CA SER A 704 50.32 4.54 52.14
C SER A 704 50.36 4.19 53.64
N LEU A 705 49.99 2.97 54.02
CA LEU A 705 50.12 2.46 55.40
C LEU A 705 51.59 2.30 55.87
N GLY A 706 52.57 2.46 54.97
CA GLY A 706 53.99 2.39 55.27
C GLY A 706 54.67 3.71 55.64
N SER A 707 54.00 4.88 55.58
CA SER A 707 54.71 6.18 55.66
C SER A 707 54.23 7.19 56.71
N THR A 708 53.36 6.85 57.66
CA THR A 708 52.91 7.81 58.68
C THR A 708 52.88 7.20 60.09
N ASN A 709 53.99 7.33 60.82
CA ASN A 709 53.99 7.60 62.26
C ASN A 709 55.40 7.90 62.77
N GLY A 710 55.72 9.18 62.92
CA GLY A 710 57.00 9.61 63.51
C GLY A 710 57.24 11.12 63.54
N ALA A 711 56.33 11.92 64.11
CA ALA A 711 56.67 13.14 64.88
C ALA A 711 55.39 13.79 65.42
N ALA A 712 55.25 13.78 66.75
CA ALA A 712 54.35 14.65 67.48
C ALA A 712 55.12 15.91 67.96
N VAL A 713 54.35 16.97 68.21
CA VAL A 713 54.61 18.11 69.12
C VAL A 713 55.15 19.42 68.51
N ALA A 714 54.26 20.43 68.60
CA ALA A 714 54.49 21.85 68.92
C ALA A 714 54.44 22.94 67.82
N MET A 715 53.57 23.90 68.16
CA MET A 715 53.59 25.36 67.92
C MET A 715 52.60 25.98 66.94
N GLU A 716 51.77 26.82 67.57
CA GLU A 716 50.79 27.78 67.08
C GLU A 716 51.40 28.88 66.18
N SER A 717 50.56 29.44 65.30
CA SER A 717 50.17 30.86 65.27
C SER A 717 50.20 31.54 63.88
N GLY A 718 49.17 32.36 63.64
CA GLY A 718 49.15 33.51 62.71
C GLY A 718 48.69 33.20 61.27
N HIS A 719 47.45 33.48 60.88
CA HIS A 719 46.87 34.78 60.49
C HIS A 719 46.89 35.09 58.98
N HIS A 720 45.67 35.38 58.49
CA HIS A 720 45.28 36.27 57.38
C HIS A 720 45.54 35.82 55.92
N ARG A 721 44.47 35.69 55.11
CA ARG A 721 43.78 36.74 54.29
C ARG A 721 44.73 37.29 53.22
N ASP A 722 44.36 37.51 51.97
CA ASP A 722 43.09 37.58 51.25
C ASP A 722 43.43 37.61 49.74
N SER A 723 42.38 37.45 48.92
CA SER A 723 42.24 38.04 47.57
C SER A 723 43.06 37.40 46.43
N ASP A 724 42.60 37.27 45.19
CA ASP A 724 41.40 37.72 44.49
C ASP A 724 41.22 36.81 43.26
N SER A 725 39.97 36.50 42.90
CA SER A 725 39.41 36.68 41.54
C SER A 725 38.08 35.92 41.40
N SER A 726 37.01 36.72 41.49
CA SER A 726 35.70 36.51 40.85
C SER A 726 35.87 36.09 39.38
N GLU A 727 34.99 35.32 38.75
CA GLU A 727 33.59 35.68 38.52
C GLU A 727 32.85 34.53 37.75
N PHE A 728 31.51 34.54 37.84
CA PHE A 728 30.50 33.80 37.06
C PHE A 728 30.04 32.37 37.48
N ARG A 729 29.12 32.37 38.46
CA ARG A 729 27.70 31.87 38.43
C ARG A 729 27.39 30.65 37.52
N SER A 730 26.91 29.48 37.96
CA SER A 730 25.83 29.05 38.89
C SER A 730 24.75 28.25 38.15
N SER A 731 24.54 26.99 38.57
CA SER A 731 23.26 26.25 38.74
C SER A 731 22.16 26.31 37.66
N TRP A 732 21.55 25.17 37.30
CA TRP A 732 20.18 24.79 37.71
C TRP A 732 19.77 23.41 37.13
N GLN A 733 18.79 22.78 37.80
CA GLN A 733 18.31 21.38 37.75
C GLN A 733 17.57 20.95 36.46
N PRO A 734 17.34 19.64 36.23
CA PRO A 734 16.46 19.15 35.17
C PRO A 734 15.02 18.92 35.67
N HIS A 735 14.03 19.41 34.92
CA HIS A 735 12.63 19.01 35.00
C HIS A 735 12.23 18.23 33.74
N ALA A 736 11.49 17.15 33.96
CA ALA A 736 10.83 16.31 32.97
C ALA A 736 9.65 17.03 32.30
N HIS A 737 9.43 16.76 31.01
CA HIS A 737 8.12 16.87 30.36
C HIS A 737 8.00 15.91 29.18
N GLU A 738 6.87 15.19 29.18
CA GLU A 738 6.31 14.36 28.09
C GLU A 738 5.99 15.19 26.83
N PRO A 739 5.89 14.58 25.64
CA PRO A 739 5.27 15.21 24.48
C PRO A 739 3.82 14.73 24.28
N SER A 740 2.90 15.69 24.30
CA SER A 740 1.53 15.54 23.79
C SER A 740 1.48 15.74 22.27
N GLN A 741 0.60 14.93 21.68
CA GLN A 741 0.03 14.95 20.34
C GLN A 741 -0.14 16.33 19.68
N ASN A 742 0.26 16.39 18.41
CA ASN A 742 -0.42 17.14 17.34
C ASN A 742 0.12 16.64 15.99
N PHE A 743 -0.67 15.81 15.29
CA PHE A 743 -0.90 15.85 13.84
C PHE A 743 -2.03 14.88 13.49
#